data_AF-F0Z227-F1
#
_entry.id   AF-F0Z227-F1
#
_cell.length_a   1.000
_cell.length_b   1.000
_cell.length_c   1.000
_cell.angle_alpha   90.00
_cell.angle_beta   90.00
_cell.angle_gamma   90.00
#
_symmetry.space_group_name_H-M   'P 1'
#
loop_
_entity.id
_entity.type
_entity.pdbx_description
1 polymer ?
#
loop_
_entity_poly.entity_id
_entity_poly.type
_entity_poly.pdbx_seq_one_letter_code
_entity_poly.pdbx_strand_id
1 'polypeptide(L)'
;MKVYNILINGRKNPMGINFSRLVCSWKVKGAIGKNQADVHVIVSMKSDFSTICYEKYGKNLLSMAEPLDIELMPRTRYYWKVIVKTDTGESGTSETAFFETGKMQEEWYGKWITMQAEDIYHPEFKKEFQLMEGWKKAALYISGLGVFEAYLNHEKIGEDYLAPFTGDYRDGVQYCTYDITKLVSAQNTFSVLLGDGWFKGHLGYTGLKEVFGSQFYLIAEIHVEYEDGKEIIIGTDDTWEYHGSDIMWSDIYNGESVDELYWEERDNPWKNAVAAAGYHLIDRESLPLTGQENILAKHVLYTPLGETVLDFGQNFAGFVVYQGSMKRDETLKLEFGEILQDGNFYRDNYRAAKAQFQYRSAGKTRLARPHFTYFGFRYVKVEGIGKINPEDFTGIALYSKLERTGQFQSSSKLLNALYENTVWGLKSNFVDMPTDCPQRDERLGWTGDAQVFSGTASYHMDTRAFYEKYLRDLRKDQEKNGGRVAMYLPNLQPGLSCALWGDAATIIPAVLFTHYGDRELLKEQYPLMKSWVDFITLEDEKRGRKNLWDFGFQLGDWLALDGVTEQSMTGATDVGFIASAYYYGSVKKVAETARILAYEEDEKEYQKLADEIMDAIFYEYYTPSGKLAVDTQTAYYLALHFKLYRTKEGVIESLKRRLKRDCYKIKSGFAGAPLMCNVLAEADLIELAYDFLFNEEYPGWLFEVKMGATTVWERWNSVLPDGKISGNGMNSLNHYAYGAIAEFLYRYAAGIYPVSAGFKKVKIAPKLTRCLQWLDCSYESAAGRYRIRWEFRDDGDVSIHVEIPFDAAADIVLPDSDAVYQGMPAGCYDYRYKPKKDYRYLFDRNTRLKQLKGNKEAVEIAGRECMQLKRLLEQGDKEVLSQSLQELSESAFSGLPKEELGKAIDKITKIKSYSR
;
A
#
# COMPACT_ATOMS: atom_id res chain seq x y z
N MET A 1 4.50 11.36 -31.36
CA MET A 1 5.28 11.10 -30.14
C MET A 1 4.94 12.09 -29.03
N LYS A 2 4.76 11.64 -27.80
CA LYS A 2 4.70 12.50 -26.59
C LYS A 2 5.58 11.91 -25.50
N VAL A 3 6.50 12.71 -24.97
CA VAL A 3 7.22 12.39 -23.72
C VAL A 3 6.36 12.85 -22.55
N TYR A 4 6.15 11.98 -21.56
CA TYR A 4 5.25 12.23 -20.44
C TYR A 4 5.76 11.55 -19.16
N ASN A 5 5.09 11.85 -18.05
CA ASN A 5 5.44 11.38 -16.71
C ASN A 5 6.93 11.57 -16.40
N ILE A 6 7.39 12.82 -16.58
CA ILE A 6 8.76 13.20 -16.24
C ILE A 6 8.85 13.46 -14.74
N LEU A 7 9.74 12.74 -14.07
CA LEU A 7 9.81 12.71 -12.61
C LEU A 7 11.26 12.81 -12.15
N ILE A 8 11.45 13.41 -10.97
CA ILE A 8 12.72 13.41 -10.23
C ILE A 8 12.52 12.60 -8.96
N ASN A 9 13.32 11.56 -8.74
CA ASN A 9 13.17 10.59 -7.64
C ASN A 9 11.72 10.08 -7.49
N GLY A 10 11.05 9.79 -8.61
CA GLY A 10 9.66 9.34 -8.62
C GLY A 10 8.62 10.41 -8.25
N ARG A 11 9.00 11.69 -8.16
CA ARG A 11 8.12 12.82 -7.80
C ARG A 11 7.96 13.80 -8.95
N LYS A 12 6.77 14.37 -9.10
CA LYS A 12 6.47 15.42 -10.08
C LYS A 12 6.74 16.78 -9.46
N ASN A 13 7.62 17.56 -10.09
CA ASN A 13 8.00 18.91 -9.66
C ASN A 13 8.30 19.04 -8.15
N PRO A 14 9.16 18.19 -7.57
CA PRO A 14 9.41 18.22 -6.13
C PRO A 14 10.08 19.52 -5.69
N MET A 15 9.72 20.01 -4.50
CA MET A 15 10.24 21.25 -3.92
C MET A 15 10.53 21.04 -2.43
N GLY A 16 11.70 21.50 -1.99
CA GLY A 16 12.11 21.43 -0.58
C GLY A 16 12.32 20.02 -0.05
N ILE A 17 12.61 19.05 -0.93
CA ILE A 17 12.80 17.66 -0.52
C ILE A 17 14.28 17.31 -0.37
N ASN A 18 14.54 16.26 0.41
CA ASN A 18 15.86 15.67 0.55
C ASN A 18 16.28 14.94 -0.73
N PHE A 19 17.23 15.51 -1.46
CA PHE A 19 17.87 14.92 -2.65
C PHE A 19 19.20 14.22 -2.31
N SER A 20 19.20 13.27 -1.38
CA SER A 20 20.38 12.42 -1.11
C SER A 20 20.86 11.63 -2.34
N ARG A 21 19.96 11.46 -3.32
CA ARG A 21 20.23 10.99 -4.68
C ARG A 21 19.43 11.84 -5.66
N LEU A 22 19.85 11.88 -6.92
CA LEU A 22 19.15 12.61 -7.98
C LEU A 22 19.03 11.75 -9.24
N VAL A 23 17.85 11.19 -9.47
CA VAL A 23 17.54 10.43 -10.69
C VAL A 23 16.35 11.05 -11.41
N CYS A 24 16.39 11.09 -12.74
CA CYS A 24 15.26 11.46 -13.56
C CYS A 24 14.67 10.25 -14.30
N SER A 25 13.35 10.29 -14.55
CA SER A 25 12.68 9.26 -15.34
C SER A 25 11.67 9.89 -16.29
N TRP A 26 11.41 9.25 -17.42
CA TRP A 26 10.46 9.69 -18.44
C TRP A 26 9.84 8.50 -19.17
N LYS A 27 8.65 8.71 -19.72
CA LYS A 27 7.94 7.73 -20.56
C LYS A 27 7.61 8.33 -21.91
N VAL A 28 7.39 7.48 -22.91
CA VAL A 28 7.04 7.89 -24.27
C VAL A 28 5.78 7.16 -24.73
N LYS A 29 4.86 7.87 -25.39
CA LYS A 29 3.67 7.28 -26.02
C LYS A 29 3.37 7.87 -27.38
N GLY A 30 2.59 7.14 -28.18
CA GLY A 30 2.18 7.57 -29.52
C GLY A 30 3.36 7.80 -30.46
N ALA A 31 4.41 7.00 -30.30
CA ALA A 31 5.58 7.00 -31.16
C ALA A 31 5.37 6.08 -32.37
N ILE A 32 5.86 6.47 -33.55
CA ILE A 32 5.92 5.57 -34.72
C ILE A 32 7.10 4.62 -34.55
N GLY A 33 8.26 5.16 -34.18
CA GLY A 33 9.44 4.39 -33.82
C GLY A 33 9.20 3.53 -32.58
N LYS A 34 9.92 2.41 -32.51
CA LYS A 34 9.70 1.38 -31.49
C LYS A 34 10.72 1.45 -30.37
N ASN A 35 11.91 1.96 -30.67
CA ASN A 35 13.03 1.99 -29.77
C ASN A 35 13.55 3.41 -29.58
N GLN A 36 14.14 3.65 -28.42
CA GLN A 36 14.94 4.83 -28.15
C GLN A 36 16.22 4.74 -28.98
N ALA A 37 16.44 5.72 -29.85
CA ALA A 37 17.70 5.83 -30.59
C ALA A 37 18.68 6.75 -29.88
N ASP A 38 18.17 7.78 -29.22
CA ASP A 38 18.97 8.85 -28.66
C ASP A 38 18.17 9.72 -27.66
N VAL A 39 18.84 10.25 -26.65
CA VAL A 39 18.23 11.05 -25.59
C VAL A 39 19.14 12.21 -25.20
N HIS A 40 18.53 13.36 -24.94
CA HIS A 40 19.19 14.55 -24.40
C HIS A 40 18.43 15.05 -23.18
N VAL A 41 19.02 14.90 -22.00
CA VAL A 41 18.53 15.50 -20.75
C VAL A 41 19.24 16.83 -20.56
N ILE A 42 18.47 17.89 -20.30
CA ILE A 42 18.99 19.25 -20.12
C ILE A 42 18.45 19.78 -18.79
N VAL A 43 19.33 20.30 -17.94
CA VAL A 43 18.98 20.97 -16.69
C VAL A 43 19.55 22.39 -16.68
N SER A 44 18.73 23.35 -16.26
CA SER A 44 19.04 24.78 -16.26
C SER A 44 18.58 25.45 -14.98
N MET A 45 19.30 26.50 -14.57
CA MET A 45 18.92 27.38 -13.48
C MET A 45 17.78 28.36 -13.86
N LYS A 46 17.40 28.43 -15.13
CA LYS A 46 16.34 29.31 -15.64
C LYS A 46 15.37 28.54 -16.54
N SER A 47 14.09 28.89 -16.46
CA SER A 47 13.02 28.19 -17.20
C SER A 47 13.11 28.35 -18.72
N ASP A 48 13.79 29.39 -19.20
CA ASP A 48 14.07 29.63 -20.62
C ASP A 48 15.30 28.88 -21.14
N PHE A 49 15.98 28.12 -20.27
CA PHE A 49 17.22 27.39 -20.57
C PHE A 49 18.38 28.29 -21.02
N SER A 50 18.39 29.57 -20.65
CA SER A 50 19.52 30.49 -20.92
C SER A 50 20.73 30.27 -20.01
N THR A 51 20.58 29.49 -18.93
CA THR A 51 21.66 29.16 -17.98
C THR A 51 21.67 27.65 -17.73
N ILE A 52 22.15 26.90 -18.71
CA ILE A 52 22.28 25.44 -18.62
C ILE A 52 23.38 25.11 -17.61
N CYS A 53 23.09 24.23 -16.67
CA CYS A 53 24.01 23.79 -15.62
C CYS A 53 24.38 22.30 -15.73
N TYR A 54 23.61 21.51 -16.49
CA TYR A 54 23.93 20.11 -16.75
C TYR A 54 23.28 19.64 -18.05
N GLU A 55 24.01 18.82 -18.80
CA GLU A 55 23.51 18.13 -19.98
C GLU A 55 24.01 16.69 -20.00
N LYS A 56 23.14 15.76 -20.39
CA LYS A 56 23.51 14.37 -20.61
C LYS A 56 22.90 13.90 -21.91
N TYR A 57 23.73 13.34 -22.78
CA TYR A 57 23.33 12.88 -24.10
C TYR A 57 23.79 11.45 -24.33
N GLY A 58 22.89 10.61 -24.85
CA GLY A 58 23.27 9.27 -25.27
C GLY A 58 22.08 8.36 -25.59
N LYS A 59 22.36 7.36 -26.44
CA LYS A 59 21.41 6.32 -26.81
C LYS A 59 20.98 5.39 -25.67
N ASN A 60 21.87 5.20 -24.69
CA ASN A 60 21.71 4.22 -23.60
C ASN A 60 21.21 4.83 -22.28
N LEU A 61 20.74 6.09 -22.29
CA LEU A 61 20.19 6.69 -21.08
C LEU A 61 18.93 5.93 -20.62
N LEU A 62 18.85 5.69 -19.32
CA LEU A 62 17.88 4.87 -18.62
C LEU A 62 16.59 5.67 -18.37
N SER A 63 15.61 5.50 -19.25
CA SER A 63 14.30 6.17 -19.11
C SER A 63 13.59 5.96 -17.77
N MET A 64 13.95 4.95 -16.99
CA MET A 64 13.27 4.61 -15.74
C MET A 64 13.89 5.22 -14.48
N ALA A 65 15.20 5.50 -14.52
CA ALA A 65 15.97 6.07 -13.41
C ALA A 65 17.38 6.46 -13.89
N GLU A 66 17.50 7.52 -14.69
CA GLU A 66 18.78 8.03 -15.15
C GLU A 66 19.42 8.92 -14.07
N PRO A 67 20.63 8.59 -13.57
CA PRO A 67 21.32 9.41 -12.59
C PRO A 67 21.78 10.75 -13.17
N LEU A 68 21.58 11.80 -12.39
CA LEU A 68 22.03 13.16 -12.68
C LEU A 68 23.14 13.52 -11.68
N ASP A 69 24.35 13.72 -12.19
CA ASP A 69 25.51 14.11 -11.38
C ASP A 69 25.62 15.64 -11.38
N ILE A 70 24.82 16.27 -10.51
CA ILE A 70 24.70 17.73 -10.41
C ILE A 70 25.02 18.12 -8.97
N GLU A 71 25.91 19.09 -8.81
CA GLU A 71 26.12 19.75 -7.52
C GLU A 71 24.92 20.65 -7.22
N LEU A 72 24.17 20.28 -6.18
CA LEU A 72 22.96 20.98 -5.77
C LEU A 72 23.27 22.10 -4.79
N MET A 73 22.73 23.29 -5.08
CA MET A 73 22.79 24.45 -4.19
C MET A 73 21.51 24.52 -3.35
N PRO A 74 21.57 25.06 -2.12
CA PRO A 74 20.38 25.25 -1.29
C PRO A 74 19.39 26.23 -1.94
N ARG A 75 18.10 26.05 -1.64
CA ARG A 75 16.96 26.91 -2.04
C ARG A 75 16.91 27.25 -3.53
N THR A 76 17.39 26.33 -4.35
CA THR A 76 17.63 26.56 -5.77
C THR A 76 16.66 25.74 -6.60
N ARG A 77 15.93 26.41 -7.49
CA ARG A 77 15.06 25.76 -8.49
C ARG A 77 15.85 25.47 -9.76
N TYR A 78 15.85 24.20 -10.15
CA TYR A 78 16.38 23.70 -11.40
C TYR A 78 15.22 23.35 -12.33
N TYR A 79 15.26 23.86 -13.55
CA TYR A 79 14.34 23.51 -14.63
C TYR A 79 14.96 22.45 -15.51
N TRP A 80 14.18 21.47 -15.94
CA TRP A 80 14.70 20.41 -16.79
C TRP A 80 13.69 19.98 -17.85
N LYS A 81 14.23 19.39 -18.91
CA LYS A 81 13.46 18.73 -19.95
C LYS A 81 14.29 17.60 -20.53
N VAL A 82 13.61 16.68 -21.19
CA VAL A 82 14.24 15.59 -21.94
C VAL A 82 13.73 15.60 -23.38
N ILE A 83 14.65 15.41 -24.31
CA ILE A 83 14.38 15.23 -25.74
C ILE A 83 14.70 13.77 -26.04
N VAL A 84 13.74 13.05 -26.60
CA VAL A 84 13.91 11.65 -27.00
C VAL A 84 13.77 11.56 -28.51
N LYS A 85 14.71 10.89 -29.16
CA LYS A 85 14.65 10.55 -30.58
C LYS A 85 14.52 9.04 -30.75
N THR A 86 13.71 8.64 -31.71
CA THR A 86 13.38 7.24 -31.99
C THR A 86 14.25 6.68 -33.12
N ASP A 87 14.20 5.36 -33.27
CA ASP A 87 14.84 4.61 -34.35
C ASP A 87 14.35 4.97 -35.76
N THR A 88 13.18 5.59 -35.89
CA THR A 88 12.67 6.13 -37.18
C THR A 88 13.03 7.60 -37.40
N GLY A 89 13.81 8.21 -36.50
CA GLY A 89 14.24 9.61 -36.59
C GLY A 89 13.23 10.63 -36.06
N GLU A 90 12.05 10.19 -35.61
CA GLU A 90 11.06 11.04 -34.93
C GLU A 90 11.66 11.55 -33.60
N SER A 91 11.33 12.77 -33.19
CA SER A 91 11.78 13.33 -31.90
C SER A 91 10.62 13.95 -31.13
N GLY A 92 10.67 13.86 -29.80
CA GLY A 92 9.71 14.45 -28.89
C GLY A 92 10.41 15.09 -27.71
N THR A 93 9.99 16.30 -27.35
CA THR A 93 10.47 17.03 -26.17
C THR A 93 9.41 16.97 -25.09
N SER A 94 9.82 16.75 -23.85
CA SER A 94 8.93 16.83 -22.69
C SER A 94 8.46 18.25 -22.43
N GLU A 95 7.46 18.41 -21.57
CA GLU A 95 7.22 19.70 -20.91
C GLU A 95 8.44 20.11 -20.08
N THR A 96 8.59 21.40 -19.80
CA THR A 96 9.58 21.88 -18.83
C THR A 96 9.05 21.59 -17.43
N ALA A 97 9.75 20.70 -16.73
CA ALA A 97 9.54 20.43 -15.31
C ALA A 97 10.58 21.18 -14.47
N PHE A 98 10.42 21.12 -13.15
CA PHE A 98 11.44 21.61 -12.23
C PHE A 98 11.68 20.65 -11.08
N PHE A 99 12.75 20.87 -10.33
CA PHE A 99 12.90 20.40 -8.97
C PHE A 99 13.60 21.51 -8.17
N GLU A 100 13.31 21.63 -6.89
CA GLU A 100 13.86 22.69 -6.04
C GLU A 100 14.33 22.13 -4.71
N THR A 101 15.58 22.44 -4.36
CA THR A 101 16.20 22.02 -3.10
C THR A 101 15.62 22.78 -1.90
N GLY A 102 15.68 22.16 -0.72
CA GLY A 102 15.41 22.85 0.54
C GLY A 102 16.57 23.75 0.96
N LYS A 103 16.56 24.17 2.23
CA LYS A 103 17.70 24.80 2.91
C LYS A 103 18.92 23.89 3.02
N MET A 104 18.79 22.56 2.89
CA MET A 104 19.89 21.62 3.02
C MET A 104 20.63 21.83 4.36
N GLN A 105 21.90 22.27 4.31
CA GLN A 105 22.72 22.54 5.49
C GLN A 105 22.85 24.04 5.82
N GLU A 106 22.10 24.92 5.13
CA GLU A 106 22.08 26.34 5.49
C GLU A 106 21.54 26.54 6.89
N GLU A 107 22.18 27.47 7.61
CA GLU A 107 21.73 27.86 8.93
C GLU A 107 20.32 28.47 8.90
N TRP A 108 19.59 28.25 9.99
CA TRP A 108 18.31 28.88 10.23
C TRP A 108 18.54 30.20 10.98
N TYR A 109 18.07 31.29 10.40
CA TYR A 109 17.94 32.61 11.02
C TYR A 109 16.75 32.67 11.98
N GLY A 110 15.67 31.94 11.65
CA GLY A 110 14.53 31.74 12.54
C GLY A 110 14.94 30.93 13.76
N LYS A 111 14.43 31.35 14.92
CA LYS A 111 14.61 30.67 16.20
C LYS A 111 13.41 29.78 16.47
N TRP A 112 13.65 28.64 17.10
CA TRP A 112 12.56 27.87 17.66
C TRP A 112 11.84 28.68 18.74
N ILE A 113 10.51 28.72 18.65
CA ILE A 113 9.64 29.40 19.61
C ILE A 113 8.58 28.45 20.15
N THR A 114 8.12 28.74 21.37
CA THR A 114 7.06 28.01 22.08
C THR A 114 6.20 28.98 22.91
N MET A 115 5.21 28.45 23.61
CA MET A 115 4.37 29.20 24.55
C MET A 115 5.06 29.35 25.91
N GLN A 116 4.53 30.21 26.77
CA GLN A 116 4.92 30.27 28.17
C GLN A 116 4.53 28.94 28.86
N ALA A 117 5.32 28.52 29.86
CA ALA A 117 5.25 27.17 30.41
C ALA A 117 3.93 26.84 31.14
N GLU A 118 3.25 27.86 31.64
CA GLU A 118 1.94 27.78 32.31
C GLU A 118 0.76 27.61 31.34
N ASP A 119 0.95 27.88 30.04
CA ASP A 119 -0.12 27.80 29.05
C ASP A 119 -0.22 26.39 28.47
N ILE A 120 -1.41 25.79 28.59
CA ILE A 120 -1.67 24.37 28.27
C ILE A 120 -2.80 24.17 27.24
N TYR A 121 -2.96 25.11 26.31
CA TYR A 121 -3.96 25.07 25.23
C TYR A 121 -3.29 24.91 23.85
N HIS A 122 -4.07 24.58 22.81
CA HIS A 122 -3.59 24.56 21.42
C HIS A 122 -3.38 26.00 20.92
N PRO A 123 -2.17 26.41 20.51
CA PRO A 123 -1.89 27.78 20.12
C PRO A 123 -2.18 28.09 18.65
N GLU A 124 -2.51 29.35 18.39
CA GLU A 124 -2.25 30.02 17.13
C GLU A 124 -1.10 31.03 17.33
N PHE A 125 0.02 30.81 16.66
CA PHE A 125 1.13 31.77 16.58
C PHE A 125 0.88 32.75 15.44
N LYS A 126 1.25 34.02 15.61
CA LYS A 126 1.03 35.08 14.64
C LYS A 126 2.22 36.02 14.53
N LYS A 127 2.47 36.48 13.30
CA LYS A 127 3.37 37.59 12.99
C LYS A 127 2.79 38.50 11.93
N GLU A 128 2.82 39.80 12.20
CA GLU A 128 2.61 40.83 11.19
C GLU A 128 3.95 41.33 10.67
N PHE A 129 4.03 41.53 9.36
CA PHE A 129 5.21 42.11 8.72
C PHE A 129 4.83 42.88 7.47
N GLN A 130 5.72 43.79 7.05
CA GLN A 130 5.54 44.62 5.87
C GLN A 130 6.64 44.33 4.85
N LEU A 131 6.27 44.33 3.58
CA LEU A 131 7.18 44.20 2.45
C LEU A 131 7.16 45.51 1.65
N MET A 132 8.34 45.97 1.25
CA MET A 132 8.45 47.02 0.21
C MET A 132 7.95 46.47 -1.12
N GLU A 133 7.47 47.30 -2.05
CA GLU A 133 7.10 46.87 -3.40
C GLU A 133 8.30 46.29 -4.18
N GLY A 134 8.02 45.52 -5.24
CA GLY A 134 9.04 44.93 -6.11
C GLY A 134 9.59 43.58 -5.63
N TRP A 135 8.83 42.81 -4.84
CA TRP A 135 9.16 41.40 -4.58
C TRP A 135 8.92 40.55 -5.83
N LYS A 136 9.81 39.60 -6.06
CA LYS A 136 9.82 38.72 -7.23
C LYS A 136 9.49 37.27 -6.85
N LYS A 137 9.99 36.79 -5.71
CA LYS A 137 9.80 35.41 -5.23
C LYS A 137 9.64 35.43 -3.71
N ALA A 138 8.73 34.62 -3.18
CA ALA A 138 8.65 34.36 -1.75
C ALA A 138 8.47 32.86 -1.47
N ALA A 139 9.27 32.31 -0.56
CA ALA A 139 9.21 30.92 -0.15
C ALA A 139 9.16 30.81 1.38
N LEU A 140 8.30 29.92 1.89
CA LEU A 140 8.19 29.58 3.30
C LEU A 140 8.90 28.25 3.56
N TYR A 141 9.75 28.22 4.59
CA TYR A 141 10.32 27.01 5.19
C TYR A 141 9.76 26.92 6.61
N ILE A 142 9.08 25.84 6.97
CA ILE A 142 8.35 25.76 8.24
C ILE A 142 8.29 24.35 8.82
N SER A 143 8.41 24.24 10.14
CA SER A 143 8.03 23.05 10.89
C SER A 143 7.32 23.41 12.20
N GLY A 144 6.32 22.63 12.56
CA GLY A 144 5.57 22.73 13.81
C GLY A 144 5.49 21.38 14.51
N LEU A 145 5.98 21.27 15.74
CA LEU A 145 6.02 19.99 16.46
C LEU A 145 4.71 19.70 17.18
N GLY A 146 4.18 18.52 16.85
CA GLY A 146 2.77 18.21 16.95
C GLY A 146 2.29 17.82 15.55
N VAL A 147 1.42 18.66 14.99
CA VAL A 147 1.17 18.88 13.57
C VAL A 147 0.76 20.35 13.39
N PHE A 148 0.83 20.90 12.17
CA PHE A 148 0.49 22.32 11.94
C PHE A 148 -0.35 22.56 10.69
N GLU A 149 -1.10 23.67 10.72
CA GLU A 149 -1.65 24.34 9.54
C GLU A 149 -1.18 25.80 9.56
N ALA A 150 -0.68 26.28 8.42
CA ALA A 150 -0.13 27.62 8.27
C ALA A 150 -1.02 28.47 7.35
N TYR A 151 -1.16 29.75 7.65
CA TYR A 151 -2.03 30.68 6.95
C TYR A 151 -1.33 32.00 6.69
N LEU A 152 -1.41 32.51 5.46
CA LEU A 152 -0.95 33.84 5.12
C LEU A 152 -2.14 34.65 4.62
N ASN A 153 -2.40 35.80 5.25
CA ASN A 153 -3.51 36.68 4.89
C ASN A 153 -4.87 35.95 4.88
N HIS A 154 -5.07 35.07 5.87
CA HIS A 154 -6.24 34.19 6.03
C HIS A 154 -6.41 33.08 4.98
N GLU A 155 -5.46 32.90 4.07
CA GLU A 155 -5.43 31.79 3.13
C GLU A 155 -4.50 30.67 3.61
N LYS A 156 -4.97 29.41 3.58
CA LYS A 156 -4.15 28.26 3.96
C LYS A 156 -2.97 28.12 3.00
N ILE A 157 -1.76 27.98 3.56
CA ILE A 157 -0.54 27.75 2.79
C ILE A 157 -0.45 26.27 2.46
N GLY A 158 -0.40 25.95 1.16
CA GLY A 158 -0.28 24.58 0.68
C GLY A 158 -1.54 23.72 0.89
N GLU A 159 -1.43 22.45 0.49
CA GLU A 159 -2.53 21.46 0.56
C GLU A 159 -2.25 20.34 1.57
N ASP A 160 -1.12 20.40 2.27
CA ASP A 160 -0.72 19.38 3.22
C ASP A 160 -1.68 19.37 4.44
N TYR A 161 -1.98 18.17 4.91
CA TYR A 161 -2.61 17.89 6.19
C TYR A 161 -1.63 17.14 7.07
N LEU A 162 -1.73 17.34 8.38
CA LEU A 162 -0.89 16.68 9.37
C LEU A 162 0.62 16.86 9.13
N ALA A 163 1.04 17.97 8.52
CA ALA A 163 2.46 18.35 8.43
C ALA A 163 3.01 18.58 9.85
N PRO A 164 4.28 18.25 10.17
CA PRO A 164 5.37 17.80 9.31
C PRO A 164 5.41 16.27 9.15
N PHE A 165 4.25 15.63 9.20
CA PHE A 165 4.04 14.19 9.02
C PHE A 165 4.62 13.35 10.17
N THR A 166 4.63 12.02 10.01
CA THR A 166 5.01 11.09 11.07
C THR A 166 6.42 10.54 10.86
N GLY A 167 7.10 10.22 11.95
CA GLY A 167 8.46 9.70 11.96
C GLY A 167 8.99 9.64 13.38
N ASP A 168 10.24 9.19 13.54
CA ASP A 168 10.96 9.36 14.80
C ASP A 168 11.60 10.75 14.84
N TYR A 169 10.94 11.71 15.49
CA TYR A 169 11.39 13.11 15.56
C TYR A 169 12.76 13.28 16.23
N ARG A 170 13.30 12.24 16.90
CA ARG A 170 14.66 12.24 17.47
C ARG A 170 15.75 12.10 16.39
N ASP A 171 15.40 11.60 15.20
CA ASP A 171 16.33 11.45 14.06
C ASP A 171 16.44 12.68 13.18
N GLY A 172 15.52 13.62 13.36
CA GLY A 172 15.38 14.77 12.49
C GLY A 172 13.93 15.11 12.31
N VAL A 173 13.63 16.39 12.45
CA VAL A 173 12.32 16.98 12.23
C VAL A 173 12.28 17.47 10.79
N GLN A 174 11.36 16.93 10.01
CA GLN A 174 11.12 17.44 8.66
C GLN A 174 10.57 18.86 8.74
N TYR A 175 11.04 19.72 7.83
CA TYR A 175 10.36 20.98 7.54
C TYR A 175 9.77 20.93 6.12
N CYS A 176 8.70 21.70 5.91
CA CYS A 176 8.04 21.81 4.63
C CYS A 176 8.45 23.11 3.94
N THR A 177 8.56 23.08 2.60
CA THR A 177 8.78 24.25 1.77
C THR A 177 7.55 24.55 0.93
N TYR A 178 7.13 25.81 0.91
CA TYR A 178 5.99 26.28 0.13
C TYR A 178 6.36 27.52 -0.69
N ASP A 179 5.91 27.57 -1.94
CA ASP A 179 5.96 28.77 -2.77
C ASP A 179 4.76 29.64 -2.38
N ILE A 180 5.03 30.77 -1.74
CA ILE A 180 4.02 31.71 -1.25
C ILE A 180 4.04 33.03 -2.02
N THR A 181 4.72 33.06 -3.17
CA THR A 181 4.91 34.27 -3.99
C THR A 181 3.59 34.96 -4.34
N LYS A 182 2.51 34.18 -4.53
CA LYS A 182 1.17 34.71 -4.87
C LYS A 182 0.33 35.10 -3.66
N LEU A 183 0.74 34.71 -2.45
CA LEU A 183 0.00 34.93 -1.20
C LEU A 183 0.51 36.17 -0.45
N VAL A 184 1.76 36.58 -0.69
CA VAL A 184 2.35 37.77 -0.06
C VAL A 184 1.78 39.08 -0.65
N SER A 185 1.65 40.08 0.22
CA SER A 185 1.23 41.44 -0.09
C SER A 185 2.13 42.48 0.59
N ALA A 186 1.84 43.78 0.47
CA ALA A 186 2.62 44.83 1.13
C ALA A 186 2.50 44.78 2.67
N GLN A 187 1.32 44.41 3.17
CA GLN A 187 1.06 44.12 4.57
C GLN A 187 0.65 42.66 4.68
N ASN A 188 1.24 41.92 5.62
CA ASN A 188 0.99 40.49 5.76
C ASN A 188 0.68 40.14 7.21
N THR A 189 -0.26 39.20 7.37
CA THR A 189 -0.45 38.47 8.62
C THR A 189 -0.16 37.00 8.36
N PHE A 190 0.88 36.48 8.99
CA PHE A 190 1.24 35.07 8.95
C PHE A 190 0.84 34.42 10.27
N SER A 191 0.02 33.37 10.23
CA SER A 191 -0.36 32.62 11.42
C SER A 191 -0.20 31.11 11.25
N VAL A 192 -0.01 30.40 12.36
CA VAL A 192 0.22 28.96 12.40
C VAL A 192 -0.54 28.35 13.57
N LEU A 193 -1.48 27.46 13.28
CA LEU A 193 -2.16 26.64 14.29
C LEU A 193 -1.36 25.36 14.53
N LEU A 194 -1.26 24.93 15.79
CA LEU A 194 -0.60 23.67 16.19
C LEU A 194 -1.58 22.69 16.87
N GLY A 195 -1.47 21.42 16.47
CA GLY A 195 -2.19 20.25 16.98
C GLY A 195 -1.28 19.26 17.66
N ASP A 196 -1.79 18.38 18.53
CA ASP A 196 -0.93 17.46 19.29
C ASP A 196 -0.20 16.42 18.41
N GLY A 197 -0.84 15.99 17.32
CA GLY A 197 -0.25 15.10 16.32
C GLY A 197 0.36 13.81 16.90
N TRP A 198 1.37 13.27 16.23
CA TRP A 198 2.14 12.12 16.73
C TRP A 198 3.24 12.52 17.74
N PHE A 199 3.64 13.79 17.76
CA PHE A 199 4.70 14.28 18.63
C PHE A 199 4.28 14.34 20.12
N LYS A 200 3.09 14.92 20.39
CA LYS A 200 2.51 15.06 21.74
C LYS A 200 1.36 14.11 22.02
N GLY A 201 0.60 13.73 20.99
CA GLY A 201 -0.59 12.89 21.13
C GLY A 201 -0.27 11.45 21.53
N HIS A 202 -1.30 10.61 21.53
CA HIS A 202 -1.13 9.18 21.75
C HIS A 202 -0.43 8.53 20.56
N LEU A 203 0.39 7.52 20.83
CA LEU A 203 1.06 6.71 19.81
C LEU A 203 1.00 5.22 20.14
N GLY A 204 0.45 4.44 19.21
CA GLY A 204 0.37 2.98 19.23
C GLY A 204 -0.56 2.39 20.29
N TYR A 205 -0.70 1.06 20.24
CA TYR A 205 -1.60 0.28 21.09
C TYR A 205 -1.18 0.23 22.57
N THR A 206 0.04 0.64 22.90
CA THR A 206 0.49 0.82 24.29
C THR A 206 -0.12 2.07 24.93
N GLY A 207 -0.75 2.95 24.15
CA GLY A 207 -1.38 4.18 24.65
C GLY A 207 -0.40 5.19 25.23
N LEU A 208 0.88 5.15 24.79
CA LEU A 208 1.87 6.12 25.23
C LEU A 208 1.51 7.50 24.68
N LYS A 209 1.78 8.54 25.47
CA LYS A 209 1.54 9.94 25.11
C LYS A 209 2.85 10.73 25.28
N GLU A 210 3.01 11.82 24.55
CA GLU A 210 4.18 12.72 24.66
C GLU A 210 5.50 11.97 24.45
N VAL A 211 5.50 11.00 23.51
CA VAL A 211 6.64 10.11 23.22
C VAL A 211 7.89 10.90 22.82
N PHE A 212 7.70 12.02 22.11
CA PHE A 212 8.78 12.83 21.55
C PHE A 212 8.93 14.20 22.22
N GLY A 213 7.84 14.73 22.78
CA GLY A 213 7.84 15.95 23.58
C GLY A 213 6.46 16.30 24.10
N SER A 214 6.42 17.21 25.07
CA SER A 214 5.19 17.65 25.75
C SER A 214 4.79 19.10 25.47
N GLN A 215 5.61 19.83 24.70
CA GLN A 215 5.38 21.22 24.32
C GLN A 215 5.18 21.36 22.82
N PHE A 216 4.50 22.42 22.41
CA PHE A 216 4.42 22.82 21.01
C PHE A 216 5.67 23.62 20.64
N TYR A 217 6.23 23.37 19.45
CA TYR A 217 7.37 24.14 18.94
C TYR A 217 7.07 24.60 17.53
N LEU A 218 7.49 25.82 17.20
CA LEU A 218 7.39 26.38 15.85
C LEU A 218 8.75 26.93 15.42
N ILE A 219 9.12 26.66 14.19
CA ILE A 219 10.20 27.34 13.48
C ILE A 219 9.76 27.63 12.06
N ALA A 220 9.98 28.86 11.60
CA ALA A 220 9.66 29.25 10.24
C ALA A 220 10.57 30.36 9.72
N GLU A 221 10.77 30.37 8.41
CA GLU A 221 11.44 31.43 7.65
C GLU A 221 10.69 31.70 6.36
N ILE A 222 10.28 32.95 6.17
CA ILE A 222 9.85 33.46 4.88
C ILE A 222 11.02 34.19 4.24
N HIS A 223 11.51 33.64 3.13
CA HIS A 223 12.53 34.25 2.28
C HIS A 223 11.86 35.03 1.16
N VAL A 224 12.18 36.31 1.01
CA VAL A 224 11.66 37.18 -0.05
C VAL A 224 12.80 37.74 -0.88
N GLU A 225 12.82 37.41 -2.16
CA GLU A 225 13.75 37.96 -3.16
C GLU A 225 13.08 39.13 -3.89
N TYR A 226 13.79 40.25 -3.99
CA TYR A 226 13.38 41.46 -4.71
C TYR A 226 13.92 41.50 -6.14
N GLU A 227 13.32 42.33 -7.00
CA GLU A 227 13.75 42.51 -8.39
C GLU A 227 15.20 43.00 -8.54
N ASP A 228 15.71 43.74 -7.54
CA ASP A 228 17.10 44.21 -7.49
C ASP A 228 18.10 43.14 -7.01
N GLY A 229 17.62 41.94 -6.67
CA GLY A 229 18.40 40.82 -6.15
C GLY A 229 18.61 40.84 -4.64
N LYS A 230 18.06 41.82 -3.90
CA LYS A 230 18.09 41.82 -2.44
C LYS A 230 17.21 40.71 -1.89
N GLU A 231 17.66 40.05 -0.83
CA GLU A 231 16.87 39.10 -0.06
C GLU A 231 16.61 39.63 1.36
N ILE A 232 15.41 39.40 1.87
CA ILE A 232 15.09 39.54 3.29
C ILE A 232 14.50 38.24 3.84
N ILE A 233 14.67 38.02 5.14
CA ILE A 233 14.20 36.83 5.85
C ILE A 233 13.34 37.29 7.01
N ILE A 234 12.11 36.79 7.05
CA ILE A 234 11.18 36.95 8.18
C ILE A 234 11.15 35.62 8.92
N GLY A 235 11.89 35.55 10.03
CA GLY A 235 12.01 34.34 10.85
C GLY A 235 11.07 34.34 12.06
N THR A 236 10.91 33.16 12.66
CA THR A 236 10.38 33.03 14.03
C THR A 236 11.36 33.63 15.04
N ASP A 237 10.88 34.47 15.96
CA ASP A 237 11.69 35.12 16.99
C ASP A 237 10.82 35.58 18.18
N ASP A 238 11.38 36.37 19.09
CA ASP A 238 10.70 36.89 20.30
C ASP A 238 9.68 38.01 20.02
N THR A 239 9.53 38.41 18.75
CA THR A 239 8.54 39.40 18.31
C THR A 239 7.29 38.75 17.72
N TRP A 240 7.19 37.42 17.79
CA TRP A 240 5.98 36.66 17.51
C TRP A 240 5.07 36.64 18.73
N GLU A 241 3.77 36.67 18.47
CA GLU A 241 2.74 36.57 19.49
C GLU A 241 1.98 35.25 19.32
N TYR A 242 1.35 34.77 20.38
CA TYR A 242 0.41 33.65 20.33
C TYR A 242 -0.78 33.92 21.24
N HIS A 243 -1.86 33.20 20.97
CA HIS A 243 -3.03 33.10 21.84
C HIS A 243 -3.59 31.67 21.72
N GLY A 244 -4.58 31.34 22.53
CA GLY A 244 -5.25 30.04 22.44
C GLY A 244 -6.22 29.99 21.27
N SER A 245 -6.18 28.89 20.52
CA SER A 245 -7.11 28.60 19.42
C SER A 245 -8.45 28.06 19.93
N ASP A 246 -9.43 27.92 19.03
CA ASP A 246 -10.73 27.30 19.34
C ASP A 246 -10.65 25.76 19.45
N ILE A 247 -9.46 25.17 19.22
CA ILE A 247 -9.23 23.72 19.36
C ILE A 247 -8.99 23.42 20.84
N MET A 248 -9.89 22.62 21.40
CA MET A 248 -9.90 22.25 22.81
C MET A 248 -8.96 21.11 23.14
N TRP A 249 -8.93 20.13 22.25
CA TRP A 249 -8.03 18.99 22.29
C TRP A 249 -7.99 18.37 20.89
N SER A 250 -6.85 17.79 20.53
CA SER A 250 -6.67 17.03 19.29
C SER A 250 -5.83 15.79 19.58
N ASP A 251 -6.08 14.71 18.86
CA ASP A 251 -5.35 13.44 18.98
C ASP A 251 -5.64 12.55 17.78
N ILE A 252 -4.61 11.90 17.23
CA ILE A 252 -4.74 11.07 16.02
C ILE A 252 -5.77 9.94 16.20
N TYR A 253 -5.89 9.34 17.39
CA TYR A 253 -6.79 8.21 17.63
C TYR A 253 -8.13 8.64 18.22
N ASN A 254 -8.11 9.58 19.16
CA ASN A 254 -9.29 9.99 19.90
C ASN A 254 -10.13 11.03 19.15
N GLY A 255 -9.51 11.80 18.26
CA GLY A 255 -10.16 12.77 17.40
C GLY A 255 -9.92 14.22 17.80
N GLU A 256 -10.90 15.09 17.64
CA GLU A 256 -10.72 16.53 17.90
C GLU A 256 -12.00 17.19 18.41
N SER A 257 -11.85 18.21 19.25
CA SER A 257 -12.94 19.07 19.67
C SER A 257 -12.62 20.53 19.38
N VAL A 258 -13.58 21.23 18.79
CA VAL A 258 -13.50 22.66 18.47
C VAL A 258 -14.69 23.37 19.12
N ASP A 259 -14.44 24.46 19.85
CA ASP A 259 -15.49 25.27 20.47
C ASP A 259 -15.26 26.75 20.14
N GLU A 260 -16.05 27.28 19.19
CA GLU A 260 -15.96 28.69 18.77
C GLU A 260 -16.39 29.69 19.87
N LEU A 261 -16.99 29.19 20.95
CA LEU A 261 -17.40 29.99 22.11
C LEU A 261 -16.38 29.88 23.26
N TYR A 262 -15.30 29.10 23.10
CA TYR A 262 -14.39 28.77 24.19
C TYR A 262 -13.81 30.02 24.87
N TRP A 263 -13.50 31.05 24.11
CA TRP A 263 -12.84 32.26 24.60
C TRP A 263 -13.79 33.43 24.88
N GLU A 264 -15.11 33.30 24.72
CA GLU A 264 -16.01 34.44 24.95
C GLU A 264 -16.16 34.83 26.42
N GLU A 265 -16.03 33.86 27.34
CA GLU A 265 -16.10 34.06 28.80
C GLU A 265 -14.75 33.83 29.50
N ARG A 266 -13.66 33.72 28.71
CA ARG A 266 -12.30 33.46 29.20
C ARG A 266 -11.35 34.53 28.69
N ASP A 267 -10.31 34.82 29.44
CA ASP A 267 -9.24 35.69 28.95
C ASP A 267 -8.42 34.94 27.89
N ASN A 268 -8.23 35.56 26.73
CA ASN A 268 -7.40 35.03 25.63
C ASN A 268 -6.49 36.14 25.07
N PRO A 269 -5.60 36.71 25.91
CA PRO A 269 -4.76 37.82 25.48
C PRO A 269 -3.68 37.31 24.53
N TRP A 270 -3.27 38.17 23.60
CA TRP A 270 -2.04 37.94 22.86
C TRP A 270 -0.85 38.02 23.83
N LYS A 271 0.00 37.00 23.79
CA LYS A 271 1.23 36.89 24.59
C LYS A 271 2.43 36.75 23.67
N ASN A 272 3.59 37.25 24.09
CA ASN A 272 4.83 37.04 23.34
C ASN A 272 5.27 35.58 23.44
N ALA A 273 5.65 35.01 22.30
CA ALA A 273 6.30 33.71 22.22
C ALA A 273 7.66 33.73 22.93
N VAL A 274 8.09 32.57 23.43
CA VAL A 274 9.37 32.42 24.11
C VAL A 274 10.31 31.54 23.29
N ALA A 275 11.60 31.85 23.31
CA ALA A 275 12.60 31.04 22.63
C ALA A 275 12.69 29.63 23.26
N ALA A 276 12.88 28.62 22.42
CA ALA A 276 13.01 27.23 22.82
C ALA A 276 14.32 26.61 22.31
N ALA A 277 14.79 25.57 22.99
CA ALA A 277 15.77 24.67 22.41
C ALA A 277 15.14 23.93 21.22
N GLY A 278 15.86 23.91 20.11
CA GLY A 278 15.37 23.34 18.86
C GLY A 278 15.59 21.85 18.71
N TYR A 279 15.02 21.31 17.64
CA TYR A 279 15.32 19.97 17.13
C TYR A 279 16.16 20.08 15.85
N HIS A 280 16.90 19.02 15.53
CA HIS A 280 17.62 18.94 14.26
C HIS A 280 16.63 18.93 13.10
N LEU A 281 16.74 19.89 12.19
CA LEU A 281 15.86 20.01 11.03
C LEU A 281 16.46 19.30 9.82
N ILE A 282 15.61 18.62 9.06
CA ILE A 282 15.96 17.98 7.79
C ILE A 282 15.00 18.37 6.68
N ASP A 283 15.50 18.41 5.45
CA ASP A 283 14.67 18.56 4.26
C ASP A 283 13.59 17.48 4.22
N ARG A 284 12.44 17.81 3.64
CA ARG A 284 11.29 16.91 3.56
C ARG A 284 11.64 15.60 2.84
N GLU A 285 11.29 14.46 3.43
CA GLU A 285 11.40 13.15 2.77
C GLU A 285 10.03 12.63 2.31
N SER A 286 9.00 13.01 3.07
CA SER A 286 7.60 12.59 2.94
C SER A 286 6.93 13.12 1.69
N LEU A 287 6.03 12.32 1.11
CA LEU A 287 5.10 12.82 0.10
C LEU A 287 4.05 13.76 0.73
N PRO A 288 3.40 14.64 -0.07
CA PRO A 288 2.20 15.34 0.36
C PRO A 288 1.11 14.41 0.86
N LEU A 289 0.66 14.65 2.10
CA LEU A 289 -0.55 14.04 2.63
C LEU A 289 -1.70 15.01 2.38
N THR A 290 -2.56 14.73 1.41
CA THR A 290 -3.62 15.68 1.00
C THR A 290 -4.99 14.99 0.98
N GLY A 291 -6.06 15.79 0.98
CA GLY A 291 -7.39 15.30 0.65
C GLY A 291 -7.43 14.92 -0.83
N GLN A 292 -7.66 13.64 -1.13
CA GLN A 292 -7.53 13.10 -2.49
C GLN A 292 -8.89 12.84 -3.14
N GLU A 293 -9.89 12.46 -2.34
CA GLU A 293 -11.24 12.15 -2.84
C GLU A 293 -12.31 12.73 -1.92
N ASN A 294 -13.37 13.27 -2.53
CA ASN A 294 -14.57 13.74 -1.84
C ASN A 294 -15.67 12.68 -1.99
N ILE A 295 -16.12 12.12 -0.87
CA ILE A 295 -17.12 11.05 -0.79
C ILE A 295 -18.35 11.61 -0.09
N LEU A 296 -19.44 11.78 -0.83
CA LEU A 296 -20.71 12.23 -0.25
C LEU A 296 -21.36 11.11 0.57
N ALA A 297 -22.01 11.46 1.68
CA ALA A 297 -22.85 10.51 2.40
C ALA A 297 -23.99 10.05 1.47
N LYS A 298 -24.17 8.72 1.34
CA LYS A 298 -25.17 8.15 0.42
C LYS A 298 -26.54 8.04 1.06
N HIS A 299 -26.57 7.69 2.35
CA HIS A 299 -27.81 7.43 3.08
C HIS A 299 -27.74 7.98 4.50
N VAL A 300 -28.89 8.44 5.00
CA VAL A 300 -29.15 8.64 6.43
C VAL A 300 -29.96 7.44 6.92
N LEU A 301 -29.43 6.72 7.89
CA LEU A 301 -30.00 5.54 8.50
C LEU A 301 -30.52 5.91 9.90
N TYR A 302 -31.69 5.39 10.24
CA TYR A 302 -32.25 5.44 11.60
C TYR A 302 -32.18 4.03 12.17
N THR A 303 -31.34 3.82 13.18
CA THR A 303 -31.05 2.49 13.70
C THR A 303 -32.18 1.98 14.61
N PRO A 304 -32.29 0.66 14.83
CA PRO A 304 -33.21 0.10 15.83
C PRO A 304 -33.06 0.68 17.25
N LEU A 305 -31.85 1.14 17.63
CA LEU A 305 -31.58 1.83 18.91
C LEU A 305 -31.90 3.34 18.90
N GLY A 306 -32.42 3.87 17.79
CA GLY A 306 -32.81 5.28 17.66
C GLY A 306 -31.65 6.22 17.30
N GLU A 307 -30.51 5.68 16.84
CA GLU A 307 -29.36 6.48 16.41
C GLU A 307 -29.57 6.99 14.99
N THR A 308 -28.99 8.14 14.66
CA THR A 308 -28.91 8.62 13.27
C THR A 308 -27.50 8.42 12.73
N VAL A 309 -27.37 7.65 11.65
CA VAL A 309 -26.09 7.21 11.10
C VAL A 309 -25.99 7.51 9.61
N LEU A 310 -24.90 8.13 9.17
CA LEU A 310 -24.57 8.30 7.77
C LEU A 310 -23.87 7.04 7.25
N ASP A 311 -24.24 6.56 6.05
CA ASP A 311 -23.47 5.56 5.29
C ASP A 311 -22.82 6.21 4.07
N PHE A 312 -21.50 6.23 4.02
CA PHE A 312 -20.73 6.72 2.87
C PHE A 312 -20.61 5.67 1.74
N GLY A 313 -20.96 4.42 2.03
CA GLY A 313 -20.93 3.30 1.08
C GLY A 313 -19.53 2.81 0.71
N GLN A 314 -18.49 3.35 1.37
CA GLN A 314 -17.07 2.99 1.22
C GLN A 314 -16.43 3.11 2.61
N ASN A 315 -15.58 2.15 3.00
CA ASN A 315 -14.72 2.26 4.17
C ASN A 315 -13.41 2.92 3.74
N PHE A 316 -13.03 4.05 4.33
CA PHE A 316 -11.84 4.81 3.95
C PHE A 316 -11.22 5.52 5.14
N ALA A 317 -9.95 5.94 5.01
CA ALA A 317 -9.29 6.80 5.98
C ALA A 317 -9.41 8.28 5.58
N GLY A 318 -9.76 9.13 6.54
CA GLY A 318 -10.00 10.54 6.28
C GLY A 318 -10.76 11.25 7.40
N PHE A 319 -11.51 12.28 7.06
CA PHE A 319 -12.38 12.97 7.99
C PHE A 319 -13.67 13.44 7.30
N VAL A 320 -14.64 13.93 8.06
CA VAL A 320 -15.88 14.49 7.53
C VAL A 320 -15.88 16.00 7.69
N VAL A 321 -16.22 16.70 6.61
CA VAL A 321 -16.55 18.12 6.60
C VAL A 321 -18.06 18.25 6.64
N TYR A 322 -18.55 19.06 7.57
CA TYR A 322 -19.95 19.46 7.64
C TYR A 322 -20.12 20.91 7.17
N GLN A 323 -21.06 21.11 6.24
CA GLN A 323 -21.41 22.41 5.66
C GLN A 323 -22.92 22.66 5.76
N GLY A 324 -23.46 22.59 6.98
CA GLY A 324 -24.85 23.00 7.25
C GLY A 324 -24.93 24.22 8.17
N SER A 325 -26.16 24.70 8.39
CA SER A 325 -26.42 25.81 9.31
C SER A 325 -26.59 25.27 10.72
N MET A 326 -25.76 25.74 11.65
CA MET A 326 -25.89 25.49 13.08
C MET A 326 -26.31 26.76 13.79
N LYS A 327 -27.18 26.62 14.79
CA LYS A 327 -27.44 27.72 15.70
C LYS A 327 -26.25 27.89 16.62
N ARG A 328 -26.13 29.11 17.15
CA ARG A 328 -25.22 29.38 18.26
C ARG A 328 -25.49 28.39 19.39
N ASP A 329 -24.42 27.86 19.97
CA ASP A 329 -24.42 26.89 21.07
C ASP A 329 -24.88 25.46 20.69
N GLU A 330 -25.24 25.19 19.43
CA GLU A 330 -25.38 23.81 18.96
C GLU A 330 -24.01 23.14 18.84
N THR A 331 -23.94 21.86 19.23
CA THR A 331 -22.71 21.06 19.16
C THR A 331 -22.93 19.87 18.24
N LEU A 332 -22.25 19.85 17.10
CA LEU A 332 -22.18 18.68 16.24
C LEU A 332 -21.23 17.66 16.86
N LYS A 333 -21.70 16.43 17.07
CA LYS A 333 -20.87 15.31 17.48
C LYS A 333 -20.93 14.20 16.43
N LEU A 334 -19.76 13.80 15.95
CA LEU A 334 -19.56 12.71 15.00
C LEU A 334 -18.79 11.58 15.68
N GLU A 335 -19.28 10.35 15.58
CA GLU A 335 -18.56 9.14 15.98
C GLU A 335 -18.42 8.20 14.79
N PHE A 336 -17.24 7.58 14.66
CA PHE A 336 -16.83 6.86 13.45
C PHE A 336 -16.81 5.33 13.66
N GLY A 337 -17.28 4.58 12.66
CA GLY A 337 -17.35 3.11 12.69
C GLY A 337 -17.20 2.47 11.30
N GLU A 338 -16.68 1.24 11.25
CA GLU A 338 -16.45 0.50 9.99
C GLU A 338 -17.67 -0.32 9.55
N ILE A 339 -18.52 -0.74 10.50
CA ILE A 339 -19.62 -1.69 10.29
C ILE A 339 -20.82 -1.35 11.17
N LEU A 340 -21.99 -1.90 10.82
CA LEU A 340 -23.17 -1.95 11.67
C LEU A 340 -23.35 -3.36 12.26
N GLN A 341 -23.84 -3.45 13.49
CA GLN A 341 -24.19 -4.71 14.14
C GLN A 341 -25.69 -4.71 14.50
N ASP A 342 -26.44 -5.69 13.99
CA ASP A 342 -27.92 -5.71 14.08
C ASP A 342 -28.60 -4.42 13.57
N GLY A 343 -27.99 -3.77 12.58
CA GLY A 343 -28.46 -2.49 12.04
C GLY A 343 -28.14 -1.27 12.90
N ASN A 344 -27.38 -1.43 13.98
CA ASN A 344 -26.95 -0.34 14.87
C ASN A 344 -25.49 0.03 14.64
N PHE A 345 -25.13 1.26 15.03
CA PHE A 345 -23.74 1.73 14.95
C PHE A 345 -22.83 0.85 15.80
N TYR A 346 -21.65 0.52 15.29
CA TYR A 346 -20.71 -0.37 15.97
C TYR A 346 -19.27 0.13 15.87
N ARG A 347 -18.56 0.09 17.01
CA ARG A 347 -17.17 0.55 17.10
C ARG A 347 -16.31 -0.15 18.16
N ASP A 348 -16.75 -1.25 18.78
CA ASP A 348 -15.98 -1.86 19.88
C ASP A 348 -14.63 -2.42 19.37
N ASN A 349 -14.48 -2.67 18.07
CA ASN A 349 -13.21 -3.06 17.45
C ASN A 349 -12.17 -1.92 17.35
N TYR A 350 -12.53 -0.69 17.74
CA TYR A 350 -11.60 0.46 17.81
C TYR A 350 -10.78 0.46 19.11
N ARG A 351 -11.08 -0.47 20.04
CA ARG A 351 -10.42 -0.56 21.36
C ARG A 351 -10.48 0.77 22.12
N ALA A 352 -9.34 1.36 22.49
CA ALA A 352 -9.30 2.59 23.25
C ALA A 352 -9.46 3.86 22.39
N ALA A 353 -9.42 3.75 21.06
CA ALA A 353 -9.59 4.90 20.18
C ALA A 353 -11.03 5.42 20.23
N LYS A 354 -11.21 6.63 20.79
CA LYS A 354 -12.52 7.30 20.84
C LYS A 354 -13.07 7.71 19.48
N ALA A 355 -12.22 7.86 18.45
CA ALA A 355 -12.55 8.31 17.09
C ALA A 355 -13.84 9.14 17.03
N GLN A 356 -13.76 10.39 17.51
CA GLN A 356 -14.89 11.31 17.56
C GLN A 356 -14.48 12.72 17.15
N PHE A 357 -15.39 13.46 16.53
CA PHE A 357 -15.23 14.89 16.26
C PHE A 357 -16.35 15.68 16.92
N GLN A 358 -16.02 16.76 17.63
CA GLN A 358 -16.98 17.65 18.26
C GLN A 358 -16.75 19.08 17.78
N TYR A 359 -17.82 19.77 17.40
CA TYR A 359 -17.77 21.16 16.95
C TYR A 359 -18.93 21.94 17.54
N ARG A 360 -18.65 22.95 18.38
CA ARG A 360 -19.65 23.87 18.95
C ARG A 360 -19.63 25.20 18.22
N SER A 361 -20.77 25.59 17.67
CA SER A 361 -20.88 26.74 16.76
C SER A 361 -21.18 28.05 17.48
N ALA A 362 -20.59 29.15 16.99
CA ALA A 362 -20.97 30.51 17.37
C ALA A 362 -22.21 31.03 16.60
N GLY A 363 -22.84 30.20 15.76
CA GLY A 363 -24.03 30.56 14.96
C GLY A 363 -23.70 31.24 13.63
N LYS A 364 -22.44 31.15 13.16
CA LYS A 364 -21.99 31.63 11.86
C LYS A 364 -21.86 30.45 10.90
N THR A 365 -22.25 30.61 9.64
CA THR A 365 -22.03 29.58 8.62
C THR A 365 -20.54 29.43 8.33
N ARG A 366 -19.94 28.32 8.79
CA ARG A 366 -18.53 27.95 8.58
C ARG A 366 -18.44 26.44 8.33
N LEU A 367 -17.33 26.00 7.74
CA LEU A 367 -17.05 24.57 7.58
C LEU A 367 -16.61 23.99 8.93
N ALA A 368 -17.39 23.06 9.45
CA ALA A 368 -17.01 22.28 10.62
C ALA A 368 -16.18 21.08 10.15
N ARG A 369 -14.89 21.06 10.47
CA ARG A 369 -13.97 19.96 10.15
C ARG A 369 -12.93 19.79 11.26
N PRO A 370 -12.37 18.59 11.43
CA PRO A 370 -11.13 18.45 12.18
C PRO A 370 -9.93 19.05 11.41
N HIS A 371 -8.90 19.44 12.15
CA HIS A 371 -7.65 19.96 11.64
C HIS A 371 -6.48 18.97 11.81
N PHE A 372 -6.44 18.26 12.94
CA PHE A 372 -5.25 17.55 13.42
C PHE A 372 -5.50 16.07 13.76
N THR A 373 -6.48 15.46 13.10
CA THR A 373 -6.81 14.03 13.22
C THR A 373 -7.33 13.45 11.90
N TYR A 374 -7.39 12.12 11.83
CA TYR A 374 -8.11 11.37 10.81
C TYR A 374 -8.73 10.10 11.42
N PHE A 375 -9.62 9.45 10.68
CA PHE A 375 -10.38 8.28 11.11
C PHE A 375 -10.49 7.28 9.95
N GLY A 376 -10.47 5.98 10.23
CA GLY A 376 -10.94 4.94 9.31
C GLY A 376 -12.43 4.68 9.55
N PHE A 377 -13.28 4.77 8.54
CA PHE A 377 -14.72 4.58 8.70
C PHE A 377 -15.47 4.38 7.38
N ARG A 378 -16.67 3.79 7.51
CA ARG A 378 -17.75 3.85 6.50
C ARG A 378 -19.00 4.54 7.04
N TYR A 379 -19.26 4.34 8.33
CA TYR A 379 -20.45 4.80 9.02
C TYR A 379 -20.10 5.90 10.02
N VAL A 380 -20.96 6.92 10.11
CA VAL A 380 -20.78 8.03 11.05
C VAL A 380 -22.06 8.27 11.82
N LYS A 381 -22.05 8.07 13.13
CA LYS A 381 -23.17 8.46 14.01
C LYS A 381 -23.13 9.96 14.22
N VAL A 382 -24.27 10.63 14.03
CA VAL A 382 -24.40 12.09 14.10
C VAL A 382 -25.35 12.48 15.24
N GLU A 383 -24.90 13.37 16.12
CA GLU A 383 -25.66 13.86 17.26
C GLU A 383 -25.56 15.39 17.41
N GLY A 384 -26.52 15.98 18.11
CA GLY A 384 -26.45 17.35 18.65
C GLY A 384 -26.83 18.50 17.70
N ILE A 385 -27.22 18.20 16.46
CA ILE A 385 -27.82 19.16 15.53
C ILE A 385 -29.25 18.75 15.15
N GLY A 386 -29.98 19.67 14.51
CA GLY A 386 -31.36 19.45 14.06
C GLY A 386 -31.49 18.42 12.92
N LYS A 387 -32.32 18.74 11.92
CA LYS A 387 -32.53 17.84 10.77
C LYS A 387 -31.20 17.61 10.02
N ILE A 388 -30.83 16.35 9.84
CA ILE A 388 -29.65 15.92 9.09
C ILE A 388 -30.01 15.76 7.62
N ASN A 389 -29.29 16.46 6.74
CA ASN A 389 -29.33 16.20 5.30
C ASN A 389 -27.97 15.60 4.89
N PRO A 390 -27.92 14.47 4.17
CA PRO A 390 -26.67 13.80 3.83
C PRO A 390 -25.76 14.65 2.93
N GLU A 391 -26.33 15.53 2.09
CA GLU A 391 -25.57 16.45 1.24
C GLU A 391 -24.72 17.47 2.03
N ASP A 392 -25.04 17.73 3.29
CA ASP A 392 -24.27 18.63 4.16
C ASP A 392 -22.97 17.97 4.66
N PHE A 393 -22.78 16.67 4.42
CA PHE A 393 -21.63 15.89 4.90
C PHE A 393 -20.80 15.32 3.75
N THR A 394 -19.53 15.74 3.70
CA THR A 394 -18.55 15.22 2.75
C THR A 394 -17.39 14.56 3.47
N GLY A 395 -17.15 13.28 3.19
CA GLY A 395 -15.96 12.56 3.62
C GLY A 395 -14.78 12.94 2.72
N ILE A 396 -13.67 13.35 3.31
CA ILE A 396 -12.43 13.68 2.61
C ILE A 396 -11.46 12.53 2.86
N ALA A 397 -11.22 11.70 1.83
CA ALA A 397 -10.24 10.62 1.93
C ALA A 397 -8.82 11.20 1.94
N LEU A 398 -8.06 10.85 2.98
CA LEU A 398 -6.73 11.40 3.25
C LEU A 398 -5.68 10.31 3.06
N TYR A 399 -4.75 10.52 2.12
CA TYR A 399 -3.61 9.63 1.90
C TYR A 399 -2.49 10.33 1.12
N SER A 400 -1.28 9.77 1.18
CA SER A 400 -0.11 10.31 0.48
C SER A 400 -0.37 10.41 -1.02
N LYS A 401 0.06 11.51 -1.64
CA LYS A 401 -0.20 11.82 -3.05
C LYS A 401 0.55 10.86 -3.98
N LEU A 402 -0.15 9.80 -4.37
CA LEU A 402 0.35 8.71 -5.22
C LEU A 402 -0.43 8.67 -6.54
N GLU A 403 0.26 8.35 -7.64
CA GLU A 403 -0.38 8.17 -8.94
C GLU A 403 -0.90 6.73 -9.09
N ARG A 404 -2.17 6.55 -9.49
CA ARG A 404 -2.74 5.22 -9.79
C ARG A 404 -2.15 4.69 -11.10
N THR A 405 -1.46 3.56 -11.03
CA THR A 405 -0.77 2.92 -12.17
C THR A 405 -1.48 1.64 -12.64
N GLY A 406 -2.31 1.03 -11.81
CA GLY A 406 -3.00 -0.22 -12.12
C GLY A 406 -4.50 -0.05 -12.36
N GLN A 407 -5.02 -0.69 -13.42
CA GLN A 407 -6.45 -0.82 -13.71
C GLN A 407 -6.79 -2.26 -14.07
N PHE A 408 -7.92 -2.74 -13.56
CA PHE A 408 -8.41 -4.10 -13.79
C PHE A 408 -9.93 -4.08 -13.93
N GLN A 409 -10.44 -4.84 -14.89
CA GLN A 409 -11.85 -5.11 -15.03
C GLN A 409 -12.07 -6.51 -15.58
N SER A 410 -13.15 -7.15 -15.17
CA SER A 410 -13.52 -8.48 -15.65
C SER A 410 -15.03 -8.63 -15.76
N SER A 411 -15.45 -9.74 -16.36
CA SER A 411 -16.86 -10.16 -16.36
C SER A 411 -17.45 -10.48 -14.97
N SER A 412 -16.63 -10.65 -13.92
CA SER A 412 -17.12 -10.91 -12.55
C SER A 412 -17.21 -9.61 -11.74
N LYS A 413 -18.44 -9.25 -11.34
CA LYS A 413 -18.67 -8.08 -10.47
C LYS A 413 -18.02 -8.24 -9.10
N LEU A 414 -18.03 -9.44 -8.53
CA LEU A 414 -17.42 -9.73 -7.23
C LEU A 414 -15.90 -9.59 -7.28
N LEU A 415 -15.27 -10.06 -8.36
CA LEU A 415 -13.82 -9.90 -8.53
C LEU A 415 -13.42 -8.44 -8.75
N ASN A 416 -14.22 -7.68 -9.51
CA ASN A 416 -13.98 -6.25 -9.71
C ASN A 416 -14.12 -5.48 -8.38
N ALA A 417 -15.09 -5.85 -7.54
CA ALA A 417 -15.25 -5.28 -6.21
C ALA A 417 -14.06 -5.64 -5.30
N LEU A 418 -13.61 -6.90 -5.28
CA LEU A 418 -12.41 -7.29 -4.55
C LEU A 418 -11.19 -6.46 -4.97
N TYR A 419 -10.98 -6.28 -6.27
CA TYR A 419 -9.88 -5.45 -6.77
C TYR A 419 -9.97 -3.99 -6.30
N GLU A 420 -11.15 -3.37 -6.31
CA GLU A 420 -11.27 -2.02 -5.76
C GLU A 420 -11.12 -2.00 -4.23
N ASN A 421 -11.52 -3.07 -3.52
CA ASN A 421 -11.28 -3.20 -2.07
C ASN A 421 -9.78 -3.21 -1.74
N THR A 422 -8.93 -3.85 -2.56
CA THR A 422 -7.47 -3.82 -2.36
C THR A 422 -6.89 -2.43 -2.62
N VAL A 423 -7.41 -1.70 -3.61
CA VAL A 423 -7.03 -0.31 -3.89
C VAL A 423 -7.44 0.63 -2.74
N TRP A 424 -8.65 0.49 -2.20
CA TRP A 424 -9.10 1.27 -1.04
C TRP A 424 -8.35 0.91 0.24
N GLY A 425 -7.99 -0.35 0.43
CA GLY A 425 -7.12 -0.79 1.52
C GLY A 425 -5.74 -0.13 1.47
N LEU A 426 -5.14 -0.02 0.27
CA LEU A 426 -3.91 0.74 0.06
C LEU A 426 -4.11 2.21 0.41
N LYS A 427 -5.07 2.88 -0.22
CA LYS A 427 -5.34 4.32 -0.01
C LYS A 427 -5.49 4.62 1.48
N SER A 428 -6.32 3.85 2.18
CA SER A 428 -6.64 4.11 3.58
C SER A 428 -5.43 4.02 4.51
N ASN A 429 -4.40 3.28 4.13
CA ASN A 429 -3.28 2.96 5.01
C ASN A 429 -1.95 3.52 4.52
N PHE A 430 -1.95 4.38 3.49
CA PHE A 430 -0.75 5.09 3.05
C PHE A 430 -0.85 6.54 3.53
N VAL A 431 -0.95 6.71 4.85
CA VAL A 431 -1.05 8.00 5.55
C VAL A 431 0.35 8.37 6.06
N ASP A 432 1.22 8.79 5.14
CA ASP A 432 2.67 9.04 5.33
C ASP A 432 3.52 7.82 5.75
N MET A 433 2.93 6.83 6.39
CA MET A 433 3.50 5.51 6.67
C MET A 433 2.56 4.41 6.14
N PRO A 434 3.07 3.22 5.76
CA PRO A 434 2.25 2.06 5.41
C PRO A 434 1.65 1.45 6.69
N THR A 435 0.53 2.01 7.17
CA THR A 435 -0.08 1.60 8.44
C THR A 435 -0.75 0.24 8.33
N ASP A 436 -0.78 -0.54 9.40
CA ASP A 436 -1.54 -1.79 9.45
C ASP A 436 -3.04 -1.57 9.22
N CYS A 437 -3.60 -0.62 9.96
CA CYS A 437 -5.00 -0.23 9.87
C CYS A 437 -5.18 1.28 10.16
N PRO A 438 -6.31 1.91 9.75
CA PRO A 438 -6.46 3.36 9.87
C PRO A 438 -7.44 3.83 10.97
N GLN A 439 -8.04 2.93 11.74
CA GLN A 439 -9.20 3.22 12.59
C GLN A 439 -8.94 3.13 14.10
N ARG A 440 -8.30 2.05 14.57
CA ARG A 440 -8.09 1.78 16.01
C ARG A 440 -6.86 2.51 16.55
N ASP A 441 -6.60 2.33 17.83
CA ASP A 441 -5.43 2.81 18.60
C ASP A 441 -4.13 2.07 18.20
N GLU A 442 -3.79 2.07 16.92
CA GLU A 442 -2.58 1.42 16.40
C GLU A 442 -1.98 2.26 15.28
N ARG A 443 -2.37 2.02 14.02
CA ARG A 443 -1.97 2.83 12.84
C ARG A 443 -0.45 3.01 12.76
N LEU A 444 0.26 1.90 12.95
CA LEU A 444 1.72 1.88 12.96
C LEU A 444 2.23 1.31 11.65
N GLY A 445 3.40 1.76 11.21
CA GLY A 445 4.06 1.26 10.00
C GLY A 445 4.59 -0.15 10.20
N TRP A 446 3.73 -1.15 10.26
CA TRP A 446 4.11 -2.55 10.50
C TRP A 446 4.84 -3.13 9.29
N THR A 447 6.05 -3.64 9.52
CA THR A 447 6.98 -4.03 8.46
C THR A 447 6.55 -5.29 7.71
N GLY A 448 5.98 -6.27 8.42
CA GLY A 448 5.48 -7.52 7.83
C GLY A 448 4.31 -7.27 6.87
N ASP A 449 3.37 -6.44 7.29
CA ASP A 449 2.23 -5.99 6.49
C ASP A 449 2.71 -5.28 5.23
N ALA A 450 3.57 -4.26 5.39
CA ALA A 450 4.09 -3.48 4.29
C ALA A 450 4.81 -4.36 3.25
N GLN A 451 5.62 -5.33 3.70
CA GLN A 451 6.38 -6.16 2.77
C GLN A 451 5.53 -7.18 2.01
N VAL A 452 4.55 -7.84 2.64
CA VAL A 452 3.67 -8.79 1.93
C VAL A 452 2.79 -8.10 0.89
N PHE A 453 2.46 -6.82 1.10
CA PHE A 453 1.63 -6.04 0.18
C PHE A 453 2.43 -5.21 -0.84
N SER A 454 3.75 -5.04 -0.65
CA SER A 454 4.59 -4.14 -1.45
C SER A 454 4.53 -4.37 -2.96
N GLY A 455 4.46 -5.63 -3.41
CA GLY A 455 4.31 -5.99 -4.83
C GLY A 455 2.97 -5.53 -5.41
N THR A 456 1.87 -5.83 -4.71
CA THR A 456 0.54 -5.34 -5.08
C THR A 456 0.47 -3.81 -5.07
N ALA A 457 1.00 -3.17 -4.03
CA ALA A 457 1.02 -1.71 -3.92
C ALA A 457 1.71 -1.06 -5.12
N SER A 458 2.84 -1.62 -5.55
CA SER A 458 3.65 -1.13 -6.67
C SER A 458 3.03 -1.41 -8.06
N TYR A 459 2.03 -2.30 -8.15
CA TYR A 459 1.16 -2.42 -9.32
C TYR A 459 -0.01 -1.42 -9.29
N HIS A 460 -0.61 -1.21 -8.12
CA HIS A 460 -1.77 -0.31 -7.97
C HIS A 460 -1.39 1.16 -8.16
N MET A 461 -0.29 1.58 -7.56
CA MET A 461 0.17 2.97 -7.54
C MET A 461 1.69 3.09 -7.70
N ASP A 462 2.19 4.28 -8.00
CA ASP A 462 3.62 4.58 -8.00
C ASP A 462 4.12 4.79 -6.57
N THR A 463 4.81 3.79 -6.01
CA THR A 463 5.20 3.73 -4.59
C THR A 463 6.65 4.14 -4.33
N ARG A 464 7.42 4.51 -5.37
CA ARG A 464 8.87 4.81 -5.27
C ARG A 464 9.20 5.76 -4.14
N ALA A 465 8.60 6.94 -4.18
CA ALA A 465 8.87 8.02 -3.22
C ALA A 465 8.37 7.70 -1.81
N PHE A 466 7.25 6.98 -1.71
CA PHE A 466 6.65 6.60 -0.43
C PHE A 466 7.51 5.58 0.31
N TYR A 467 7.87 4.48 -0.36
CA TYR A 467 8.71 3.46 0.26
C TYR A 467 10.17 3.92 0.42
N GLU A 468 10.67 4.84 -0.42
CA GLU A 468 11.99 5.46 -0.20
C GLU A 468 12.06 6.12 1.19
N LYS A 469 11.06 6.95 1.55
CA LYS A 469 11.00 7.57 2.88
C LYS A 469 10.88 6.51 3.98
N TYR A 470 9.97 5.55 3.82
CA TYR A 470 9.77 4.48 4.79
C TYR A 470 11.04 3.64 5.06
N LEU A 471 11.80 3.32 4.00
CA LEU A 471 13.05 2.56 4.12
C LEU A 471 14.17 3.37 4.78
N ARG A 472 14.21 4.70 4.58
CA ARG A 472 15.13 5.58 5.32
C ARG A 472 14.82 5.59 6.82
N ASP A 473 13.54 5.72 7.17
CA ASP A 473 13.13 5.66 8.58
C ASP A 473 13.47 4.29 9.20
N LEU A 474 13.26 3.21 8.45
CA LEU A 474 13.62 1.85 8.86
C LEU A 474 15.13 1.69 9.05
N ARG A 475 15.94 2.28 8.16
CA ARG A 475 17.40 2.26 8.26
C ARG A 475 17.90 3.05 9.48
N LYS A 476 17.38 4.25 9.71
CA LYS A 476 17.76 5.08 10.88
C LYS A 476 17.47 4.34 12.20
N ASP A 477 16.31 3.70 12.32
CA ASP A 477 16.01 2.88 13.49
C ASP A 477 16.94 1.65 13.59
N GLN A 478 17.18 0.95 12.48
CA GLN A 478 18.03 -0.23 12.44
C GLN A 478 19.47 0.07 12.90
N GLU A 479 20.03 1.21 12.49
CA GLU A 479 21.38 1.62 12.88
C GLU A 479 21.52 1.78 14.39
N LYS A 480 20.52 2.39 15.06
CA LYS A 480 20.49 2.51 16.52
C LYS A 480 20.35 1.16 17.22
N ASN A 481 19.73 0.19 16.55
CA ASN A 481 19.42 -1.13 17.08
C ASN A 481 20.44 -2.21 16.64
N GLY A 482 21.63 -1.81 16.17
CA GLY A 482 22.73 -2.72 15.88
C GLY A 482 22.43 -3.73 14.76
N GLY A 483 21.72 -3.29 13.71
CA GLY A 483 21.35 -4.13 12.56
C GLY A 483 19.97 -4.79 12.67
N ARG A 484 19.35 -4.78 13.86
CA ARG A 484 17.99 -5.27 14.08
C ARG A 484 16.97 -4.37 13.41
N VAL A 485 16.03 -4.96 12.68
CA VAL A 485 14.94 -4.24 12.03
C VAL A 485 13.71 -4.26 12.93
N ALA A 486 13.07 -3.09 13.12
CA ALA A 486 11.84 -2.98 13.90
C ALA A 486 10.68 -3.77 13.30
N MET A 487 9.75 -4.21 14.16
CA MET A 487 8.47 -4.77 13.71
C MET A 487 7.51 -3.70 13.19
N TYR A 488 7.64 -2.45 13.66
CA TYR A 488 6.86 -1.33 13.18
C TYR A 488 7.57 0.00 13.43
N LEU A 489 7.19 1.02 12.66
CA LEU A 489 7.65 2.41 12.82
C LEU A 489 6.50 3.37 13.17
N PRO A 490 6.75 4.42 13.99
CA PRO A 490 7.94 4.63 14.81
C PRO A 490 8.13 3.51 15.85
N ASN A 491 9.38 3.15 16.14
CA ASN A 491 9.69 2.01 16.99
C ASN A 491 9.51 2.34 18.47
N LEU A 492 8.48 1.76 19.09
CA LEU A 492 8.19 1.86 20.52
C LEU A 492 8.72 0.68 21.34
N GLN A 493 9.26 -0.35 20.69
CA GLN A 493 9.76 -1.57 21.32
C GLN A 493 11.16 -1.92 20.78
N PRO A 494 12.17 -1.08 21.09
CA PRO A 494 13.53 -1.29 20.61
C PRO A 494 14.06 -2.67 21.06
N GLY A 495 14.78 -3.32 20.16
CA GLY A 495 15.37 -4.64 20.40
C GLY A 495 14.49 -5.83 20.05
N LEU A 496 13.21 -5.63 19.72
CA LEU A 496 12.30 -6.68 19.26
C LEU A 496 12.28 -6.75 17.72
N SER A 497 12.56 -7.93 17.17
CA SER A 497 12.48 -8.22 15.74
C SER A 497 12.05 -9.68 15.54
N CYS A 498 11.45 -9.97 14.39
CA CYS A 498 11.06 -11.33 14.00
C CYS A 498 11.06 -11.50 12.48
N ALA A 499 11.01 -12.75 12.04
CA ALA A 499 10.93 -13.11 10.63
C ALA A 499 9.61 -12.63 10.02
N LEU A 500 9.55 -12.49 8.69
CA LEU A 500 8.47 -11.83 7.95
C LEU A 500 8.46 -10.31 8.14
N TRP A 501 8.55 -9.81 9.37
CA TRP A 501 8.55 -8.38 9.67
C TRP A 501 9.89 -7.73 9.36
N GLY A 502 10.97 -8.20 10.00
CA GLY A 502 12.30 -7.63 9.78
C GLY A 502 12.81 -7.80 8.34
N ASP A 503 12.33 -8.83 7.65
CA ASP A 503 12.67 -9.10 6.25
C ASP A 503 12.13 -8.06 5.26
N ALA A 504 11.27 -7.13 5.70
CA ALA A 504 10.95 -5.93 4.94
C ALA A 504 12.20 -5.16 4.48
N ALA A 505 13.27 -5.21 5.29
CA ALA A 505 14.56 -4.60 4.99
C ALA A 505 15.22 -5.15 3.72
N THR A 506 14.91 -6.39 3.29
CA THR A 506 15.45 -6.98 2.06
C THR A 506 14.39 -7.11 0.97
N ILE A 507 13.14 -7.36 1.34
CA ILE A 507 12.05 -7.64 0.39
C ILE A 507 11.57 -6.36 -0.29
N ILE A 508 11.29 -5.28 0.45
CA ILE A 508 10.78 -4.04 -0.15
C ILE A 508 11.79 -3.44 -1.13
N PRO A 509 13.10 -3.30 -0.83
CA PRO A 509 14.08 -2.84 -1.82
C PRO A 509 14.12 -3.68 -3.09
N ALA A 510 14.05 -5.02 -2.97
CA ALA A 510 14.05 -5.93 -4.12
C ALA A 510 12.77 -5.79 -4.97
N VAL A 511 11.61 -5.58 -4.33
CA VAL A 511 10.34 -5.30 -5.01
C VAL A 511 10.41 -3.98 -5.76
N LEU A 512 10.89 -2.91 -5.12
CA LEU A 512 11.05 -1.60 -5.78
C LEU A 512 11.99 -1.69 -6.99
N PHE A 513 13.12 -2.38 -6.85
CA PHE A 513 14.01 -2.60 -7.98
C PHE A 513 13.32 -3.37 -9.11
N THR A 514 12.60 -4.45 -8.79
CA THR A 514 11.83 -5.22 -9.77
C THR A 514 10.82 -4.34 -10.50
N HIS A 515 10.13 -3.44 -9.80
CA HIS A 515 9.06 -2.62 -10.37
C HIS A 515 9.53 -1.38 -11.13
N TYR A 516 10.66 -0.81 -10.73
CA TYR A 516 11.09 0.50 -11.19
C TYR A 516 12.48 0.53 -11.85
N GLY A 517 13.29 -0.52 -11.67
CA GLY A 517 14.62 -0.62 -12.27
C GLY A 517 15.65 0.38 -11.72
N ASP A 518 15.35 0.97 -10.56
CA ASP A 518 16.17 2.03 -9.96
C ASP A 518 17.35 1.44 -9.19
N ARG A 519 18.49 1.33 -9.87
CA ARG A 519 19.72 0.80 -9.28
C ARG A 519 20.31 1.74 -8.21
N GLU A 520 20.11 3.05 -8.33
CA GLU A 520 20.63 4.00 -7.34
C GLU A 520 19.87 3.91 -6.02
N LEU A 521 18.54 3.75 -6.07
CA LEU A 521 17.78 3.45 -4.86
C LEU A 521 18.22 2.12 -4.25
N LEU A 522 18.38 1.07 -5.06
CA LEU A 522 18.83 -0.24 -4.56
C LEU A 522 20.21 -0.15 -3.88
N LYS A 523 21.11 0.66 -4.44
CA LYS A 523 22.43 0.94 -3.86
C LYS A 523 22.33 1.69 -2.53
N GLU A 524 21.49 2.72 -2.44
CA GLU A 524 21.22 3.45 -1.19
C GLU A 524 20.70 2.50 -0.09
N GLN A 525 19.87 1.51 -0.47
CA GLN A 525 19.26 0.57 0.48
C GLN A 525 20.11 -0.67 0.78
N TYR A 526 21.18 -0.93 0.04
CA TYR A 526 22.02 -2.12 0.26
C TYR A 526 22.55 -2.25 1.71
N PRO A 527 23.00 -1.16 2.38
CA PRO A 527 23.40 -1.25 3.79
C PRO A 527 22.28 -1.73 4.71
N LEU A 528 21.03 -1.30 4.51
CA LEU A 528 19.86 -1.77 5.26
C LEU A 528 19.70 -3.29 5.11
N MET A 529 19.73 -3.77 3.85
CA MET A 529 19.60 -5.18 3.52
C MET A 529 20.69 -6.02 4.19
N LYS A 530 21.94 -5.57 4.05
CA LYS A 530 23.14 -6.24 4.57
C LYS A 530 23.12 -6.33 6.09
N SER A 531 22.89 -5.21 6.78
CA SER A 531 22.91 -5.16 8.25
C SER A 531 21.82 -6.04 8.90
N TRP A 532 20.68 -6.25 8.23
CA TRP A 532 19.64 -7.16 8.72
C TRP A 532 20.11 -8.62 8.73
N VAL A 533 20.66 -9.08 7.60
CA VAL A 533 21.19 -10.44 7.46
C VAL A 533 22.37 -10.66 8.39
N ASP A 534 23.27 -9.68 8.49
CA ASP A 534 24.44 -9.75 9.38
C ASP A 534 24.00 -9.86 10.84
N PHE A 535 22.98 -9.11 11.27
CA PHE A 535 22.43 -9.22 12.62
C PHE A 535 21.98 -10.66 12.94
N ILE A 536 21.14 -11.27 12.07
CA ILE A 536 20.66 -12.64 12.31
C ILE A 536 21.83 -13.62 12.37
N THR A 537 22.76 -13.48 11.43
CA THR A 537 23.95 -14.35 11.31
C THR A 537 24.82 -14.26 12.56
N LEU A 538 25.09 -13.06 13.05
CA LEU A 538 25.90 -12.84 14.26
C LEU A 538 25.22 -13.41 15.52
N GLU A 539 23.90 -13.33 15.64
CA GLU A 539 23.19 -13.95 16.77
C GLU A 539 23.18 -15.48 16.69
N ASP A 540 23.12 -16.06 15.48
CA ASP A 540 23.28 -17.51 15.30
C ASP A 540 24.73 -17.97 15.59
N GLU A 541 25.74 -17.19 15.20
CA GLU A 541 27.15 -17.49 15.49
C GLU A 541 27.43 -17.55 17.00
N LYS A 542 26.83 -16.66 17.79
CA LYS A 542 26.90 -16.72 19.28
C LYS A 542 26.36 -18.03 19.86
N ARG A 543 25.51 -18.74 19.10
CA ARG A 543 24.88 -20.01 19.46
C ARG A 543 25.58 -21.22 18.83
N GLY A 544 26.75 -21.03 18.23
CA GLY A 544 27.54 -22.08 17.61
C GLY A 544 27.29 -22.28 16.12
N ARG A 545 26.67 -21.30 15.44
CA ARG A 545 26.43 -21.26 13.99
C ARG A 545 25.66 -22.49 13.50
N LYS A 546 24.39 -22.58 13.91
CA LYS A 546 23.50 -23.66 13.49
C LYS A 546 22.95 -23.44 12.07
N ASN A 547 23.10 -22.24 11.53
CA ASN A 547 22.53 -21.77 10.27
C ASN A 547 21.00 -21.89 10.22
N LEU A 548 20.35 -21.80 11.38
CA LEU A 548 18.89 -21.80 11.53
C LEU A 548 18.47 -20.63 12.40
N TRP A 549 17.38 -19.97 12.02
CA TRP A 549 16.78 -18.92 12.86
C TRP A 549 15.69 -19.53 13.75
N ASP A 550 16.10 -20.35 14.71
CA ASP A 550 15.24 -21.04 15.69
C ASP A 550 15.19 -20.34 17.06
N PHE A 551 15.43 -19.02 17.07
CA PHE A 551 15.63 -18.23 18.29
C PHE A 551 15.01 -16.85 18.21
N GLY A 552 14.98 -16.18 19.37
CA GLY A 552 14.34 -14.88 19.52
C GLY A 552 12.82 -14.99 19.51
N PHE A 553 12.17 -13.83 19.49
CA PHE A 553 10.72 -13.75 19.39
C PHE A 553 10.26 -13.97 17.95
N GLN A 554 9.14 -14.67 17.76
CA GLN A 554 8.53 -14.91 16.45
C GLN A 554 7.00 -14.82 16.57
N LEU A 555 6.35 -14.12 15.63
CA LEU A 555 4.88 -14.07 15.53
C LEU A 555 4.30 -15.32 14.85
N GLY A 556 5.10 -15.98 14.01
CA GLY A 556 4.71 -17.15 13.23
C GLY A 556 3.79 -16.81 12.07
N ASP A 557 2.98 -17.77 11.62
CA ASP A 557 1.98 -17.53 10.59
C ASP A 557 0.76 -16.81 11.18
N TRP A 558 0.87 -15.49 11.29
CA TRP A 558 -0.09 -14.64 11.99
C TRP A 558 -1.49 -14.73 11.38
N LEU A 559 -2.50 -14.92 12.23
CA LEU A 559 -3.93 -15.02 11.87
C LEU A 559 -4.30 -16.22 10.98
N ALA A 560 -3.49 -17.26 10.98
CA ALA A 560 -3.83 -18.53 10.37
C ALA A 560 -5.01 -19.23 11.08
N LEU A 561 -5.79 -20.00 10.32
CA LEU A 561 -6.99 -20.71 10.79
C LEU A 561 -6.71 -22.16 11.22
N ASP A 562 -5.45 -22.53 11.34
CA ASP A 562 -5.00 -23.82 11.87
C ASP A 562 -4.33 -23.69 13.25
N GLY A 563 -4.40 -22.52 13.89
CA GLY A 563 -3.98 -22.34 15.27
C GLY A 563 -4.78 -23.20 16.27
N VAL A 564 -4.35 -23.17 17.54
CA VAL A 564 -4.94 -23.99 18.62
C VAL A 564 -6.44 -23.74 18.80
N THR A 565 -6.90 -22.53 18.50
CA THR A 565 -8.32 -22.10 18.56
C THR A 565 -8.67 -21.24 17.35
N GLU A 566 -9.96 -21.07 17.06
CA GLU A 566 -10.44 -20.22 15.95
C GLU A 566 -10.08 -18.73 16.11
N GLN A 567 -9.68 -18.30 17.31
CA GLN A 567 -9.25 -16.93 17.62
C GLN A 567 -7.75 -16.81 17.87
N SER A 568 -6.99 -17.91 17.68
CA SER A 568 -5.54 -17.89 17.79
C SER A 568 -4.93 -16.87 16.86
N MET A 569 -3.91 -16.16 17.34
CA MET A 569 -3.17 -15.20 16.53
C MET A 569 -1.98 -15.85 15.80
N THR A 570 -1.53 -17.03 16.24
CA THR A 570 -0.43 -17.78 15.63
C THR A 570 -0.93 -19.11 15.07
N GLY A 571 -0.55 -19.43 13.84
CA GLY A 571 -0.86 -20.70 13.16
C GLY A 571 -0.07 -21.91 13.64
N ALA A 572 -0.39 -23.08 13.08
CA ALA A 572 0.26 -24.36 13.43
C ALA A 572 1.63 -24.58 12.77
N THR A 573 2.04 -23.71 11.85
CA THR A 573 3.33 -23.85 11.16
C THR A 573 4.47 -23.56 12.13
N ASP A 574 5.48 -24.44 12.15
CA ASP A 574 6.64 -24.27 13.02
C ASP A 574 7.33 -22.90 12.79
N VAL A 575 7.48 -22.14 13.88
CA VAL A 575 8.01 -20.77 13.82
C VAL A 575 9.48 -20.72 13.44
N GLY A 576 10.27 -21.74 13.81
CA GLY A 576 11.67 -21.88 13.42
C GLY A 576 11.83 -22.18 11.94
N PHE A 577 10.92 -22.98 11.35
CA PHE A 577 10.87 -23.21 9.91
C PHE A 577 10.56 -21.91 9.15
N ILE A 578 9.52 -21.17 9.56
CA ILE A 578 9.18 -19.87 8.96
C ILE A 578 10.39 -18.94 9.03
N ALA A 579 10.96 -18.77 10.21
CA ALA A 579 12.07 -17.85 10.41
C ALA A 579 13.31 -18.22 9.61
N SER A 580 13.67 -19.51 9.56
CA SER A 580 14.79 -19.98 8.77
C SER A 580 14.55 -19.82 7.26
N ALA A 581 13.32 -20.03 6.79
CA ALA A 581 12.98 -19.84 5.38
C ALA A 581 13.08 -18.36 4.96
N TYR A 582 12.63 -17.43 5.81
CA TYR A 582 12.78 -16.00 5.58
C TYR A 582 14.24 -15.54 5.68
N TYR A 583 15.01 -16.07 6.64
CA TYR A 583 16.45 -15.81 6.73
C TYR A 583 17.17 -16.21 5.44
N TYR A 584 16.93 -17.43 4.95
CA TYR A 584 17.43 -17.88 3.65
C TYR A 584 17.01 -16.92 2.52
N GLY A 585 15.71 -16.56 2.46
CA GLY A 585 15.17 -15.65 1.46
C GLY A 585 15.82 -14.27 1.47
N SER A 586 16.10 -13.72 2.66
CA SER A 586 16.79 -12.45 2.86
C SER A 586 18.26 -12.53 2.43
N VAL A 587 18.98 -13.58 2.82
CA VAL A 587 20.38 -13.80 2.41
C VAL A 587 20.49 -13.91 0.88
N LYS A 588 19.58 -14.65 0.23
CA LYS A 588 19.53 -14.75 -1.24
C LYS A 588 19.31 -13.39 -1.91
N LYS A 589 18.45 -12.54 -1.33
CA LYS A 589 18.23 -11.17 -1.86
C LYS A 589 19.44 -10.27 -1.69
N VAL A 590 20.18 -10.39 -0.58
CA VAL A 590 21.45 -9.66 -0.40
C VAL A 590 22.47 -10.11 -1.43
N ALA A 591 22.66 -11.43 -1.62
CA ALA A 591 23.58 -11.97 -2.63
C ALA A 591 23.20 -11.52 -4.06
N GLU A 592 21.91 -11.57 -4.41
CA GLU A 592 21.42 -11.10 -5.71
C GLU A 592 21.63 -9.59 -5.90
N THR A 593 21.41 -8.81 -4.85
CA THR A 593 21.61 -7.36 -4.89
C THR A 593 23.09 -7.02 -5.02
N ALA A 594 23.97 -7.70 -4.28
CA ALA A 594 25.41 -7.58 -4.40
C ALA A 594 25.85 -7.83 -5.85
N ARG A 595 25.33 -8.89 -6.49
CA ARG A 595 25.56 -9.17 -7.92
C ARG A 595 25.09 -8.04 -8.84
N ILE A 596 23.88 -7.52 -8.62
CA ILE A 596 23.31 -6.41 -9.42
C ILE A 596 24.18 -5.14 -9.29
N LEU A 597 24.69 -4.88 -8.09
CA LEU A 597 25.52 -3.72 -7.79
C LEU A 597 27.01 -3.91 -8.14
N ALA A 598 27.41 -5.14 -8.48
CA ALA A 598 28.79 -5.58 -8.73
C ALA A 598 29.69 -5.59 -7.48
N TYR A 599 29.15 -5.99 -6.33
CA TYR A 599 29.87 -6.27 -5.08
C TYR A 599 30.23 -7.76 -5.03
N GLU A 600 31.27 -8.16 -5.76
CA GLU A 600 31.60 -9.58 -6.00
C GLU A 600 31.98 -10.38 -4.74
N GLU A 601 32.60 -9.73 -3.74
CA GLU A 601 32.99 -10.38 -2.48
C GLU A 601 31.75 -10.73 -1.65
N ASP A 602 30.89 -9.75 -1.43
CA ASP A 602 29.60 -9.93 -0.76
C ASP A 602 28.72 -10.97 -1.47
N GLU A 603 28.64 -10.95 -2.81
CA GLU A 603 27.88 -11.96 -3.57
C GLU A 603 28.33 -13.38 -3.20
N LYS A 604 29.64 -13.64 -3.19
CA LYS A 604 30.20 -14.96 -2.86
C LYS A 604 29.94 -15.33 -1.41
N GLU A 605 30.12 -14.40 -0.49
CA GLU A 605 29.91 -14.61 0.94
C GLU A 605 28.46 -14.96 1.25
N TYR A 606 27.51 -14.13 0.81
CA TYR A 606 26.09 -14.37 1.08
C TYR A 606 25.54 -15.54 0.27
N GLN A 607 26.07 -15.83 -0.93
CA GLN A 607 25.69 -17.06 -1.63
C GLN A 607 26.09 -18.30 -0.84
N LYS A 608 27.30 -18.33 -0.29
CA LYS A 608 27.78 -19.43 0.55
C LYS A 608 26.93 -19.57 1.81
N LEU A 609 26.62 -18.47 2.49
CA LEU A 609 25.75 -18.48 3.66
C LEU A 609 24.35 -19.02 3.33
N ALA A 610 23.78 -18.62 2.20
CA ALA A 610 22.49 -19.15 1.77
C ALA A 610 22.52 -20.67 1.53
N ASP A 611 23.60 -21.19 0.95
CA ASP A 611 23.77 -22.63 0.74
C ASP A 611 23.87 -23.38 2.09
N GLU A 612 24.62 -22.84 3.05
CA GLU A 612 24.75 -23.37 4.42
C GLU A 612 23.42 -23.40 5.18
N ILE A 613 22.59 -22.34 5.06
CA ILE A 613 21.24 -22.28 5.66
C ILE A 613 20.30 -23.29 5.00
N MET A 614 20.35 -23.41 3.67
CA MET A 614 19.51 -24.37 2.95
C MET A 614 19.81 -25.80 3.38
N ASP A 615 21.09 -26.15 3.54
CA ASP A 615 21.51 -27.46 4.03
C ASP A 615 21.02 -27.72 5.47
N ALA A 616 21.09 -26.72 6.34
CA ALA A 616 20.56 -26.82 7.71
C ALA A 616 19.03 -27.02 7.74
N ILE A 617 18.29 -26.30 6.89
CA ILE A 617 16.83 -26.49 6.74
C ILE A 617 16.52 -27.91 6.24
N PHE A 618 17.29 -28.41 5.27
CA PHE A 618 17.11 -29.76 4.74
C PHE A 618 17.49 -30.86 5.73
N TYR A 619 18.39 -30.59 6.67
CA TYR A 619 18.71 -31.51 7.74
C TYR A 619 17.59 -31.57 8.78
N GLU A 620 17.09 -30.41 9.23
CA GLU A 620 16.11 -30.32 10.32
C GLU A 620 14.69 -30.69 9.87
N TYR A 621 14.23 -30.14 8.73
CA TYR A 621 12.81 -30.18 8.36
C TYR A 621 12.48 -31.17 7.23
N TYR A 622 13.47 -31.79 6.59
CA TYR A 622 13.23 -32.75 5.51
C TYR A 622 13.67 -34.16 5.90
N THR A 623 12.75 -35.11 5.74
CA THR A 623 13.10 -36.54 5.85
C THR A 623 14.13 -36.93 4.77
N PRO A 624 14.89 -38.03 4.97
CA PRO A 624 15.79 -38.54 3.93
C PRO A 624 15.10 -38.83 2.59
N SER A 625 13.80 -39.12 2.62
CA SER A 625 12.97 -39.34 1.41
C SER A 625 12.57 -38.06 0.68
N GLY A 626 12.89 -36.88 1.22
CA GLY A 626 12.53 -35.58 0.65
C GLY A 626 11.15 -35.06 1.00
N LYS A 627 10.44 -35.68 1.95
CA LYS A 627 9.20 -35.14 2.52
C LYS A 627 9.50 -34.07 3.57
N LEU A 628 8.82 -32.93 3.47
CA LEU A 628 8.80 -31.89 4.49
C LEU A 628 8.05 -32.40 5.74
N ALA A 629 8.64 -32.25 6.91
CA ALA A 629 8.11 -32.71 8.19
C ALA A 629 6.98 -31.82 8.72
N VAL A 630 6.98 -30.54 8.35
CA VAL A 630 5.95 -29.57 8.72
C VAL A 630 4.80 -29.63 7.71
N ASP A 631 3.73 -30.35 8.05
CA ASP A 631 2.58 -30.61 7.18
C ASP A 631 1.46 -29.55 7.35
N THR A 632 1.74 -28.31 6.94
CA THR A 632 0.79 -27.19 6.91
C THR A 632 0.78 -26.51 5.54
N GLN A 633 -0.30 -25.77 5.22
CA GLN A 633 -0.39 -25.05 3.94
C GLN A 633 0.75 -24.04 3.79
N THR A 634 0.99 -23.24 4.84
CA THR A 634 2.05 -22.23 4.86
C THR A 634 3.43 -22.82 4.69
N ALA A 635 3.75 -23.95 5.33
CA ALA A 635 5.05 -24.59 5.17
C ALA A 635 5.32 -24.96 3.70
N TYR A 636 4.32 -25.51 3.00
CA TYR A 636 4.43 -25.82 1.59
C TYR A 636 4.51 -24.58 0.70
N TYR A 637 3.76 -23.52 1.02
CA TYR A 637 3.85 -22.26 0.26
C TYR A 637 5.24 -21.63 0.39
N LEU A 638 5.79 -21.55 1.60
CA LEU A 638 7.14 -21.02 1.83
C LEU A 638 8.21 -21.89 1.17
N ALA A 639 8.08 -23.22 1.28
CA ALA A 639 9.02 -24.15 0.64
C ALA A 639 9.06 -23.97 -0.89
N LEU A 640 7.90 -23.79 -1.53
CA LEU A 640 7.84 -23.53 -2.97
C LEU A 640 8.31 -22.13 -3.33
N HIS A 641 7.89 -21.12 -2.58
CA HIS A 641 8.24 -19.71 -2.81
C HIS A 641 9.76 -19.47 -2.74
N PHE A 642 10.40 -19.95 -1.67
CA PHE A 642 11.85 -19.83 -1.48
C PHE A 642 12.64 -20.95 -2.17
N LYS A 643 11.99 -21.86 -2.91
CA LYS A 643 12.61 -22.99 -3.59
C LYS A 643 13.40 -23.93 -2.64
N LEU A 644 12.93 -24.06 -1.41
CA LEU A 644 13.47 -24.94 -0.38
C LEU A 644 12.87 -26.33 -0.53
N TYR A 645 13.27 -27.09 -1.55
CA TYR A 645 12.80 -28.45 -1.78
C TYR A 645 13.89 -29.35 -2.40
N ARG A 646 13.88 -30.65 -2.07
CA ARG A 646 14.71 -31.65 -2.76
C ARG A 646 14.16 -31.98 -4.15
N THR A 647 12.85 -32.10 -4.26
CA THR A 647 12.12 -32.21 -5.54
C THR A 647 10.89 -31.31 -5.49
N LYS A 648 10.68 -30.52 -6.55
CA LYS A 648 9.53 -29.61 -6.63
C LYS A 648 8.23 -30.40 -6.63
N GLU A 649 8.20 -31.48 -7.40
CA GLU A 649 7.03 -32.34 -7.62
C GLU A 649 6.61 -33.03 -6.31
N GLY A 650 7.55 -33.46 -5.48
CA GLY A 650 7.26 -34.11 -4.19
C GLY A 650 6.58 -33.17 -3.19
N VAL A 651 6.99 -31.90 -3.17
CA VAL A 651 6.37 -30.86 -2.35
C VAL A 651 4.99 -30.49 -2.90
N ILE A 652 4.85 -30.31 -4.22
CA ILE A 652 3.55 -30.07 -4.88
C ILE A 652 2.53 -31.17 -4.55
N GLU A 653 2.94 -32.43 -4.61
CA GLU A 653 2.07 -33.57 -4.36
C GLU A 653 1.69 -33.67 -2.87
N SER A 654 2.59 -33.26 -1.97
CA SER A 654 2.28 -33.14 -0.54
C SER A 654 1.31 -31.98 -0.26
N LEU A 655 1.50 -30.83 -0.89
CA LEU A 655 0.58 -29.70 -0.84
C LEU A 655 -0.82 -30.09 -1.32
N LYS A 656 -0.95 -30.79 -2.46
CA LYS A 656 -2.25 -31.26 -2.95
C LYS A 656 -2.99 -32.13 -1.92
N ARG A 657 -2.27 -33.07 -1.28
CA ARG A 657 -2.84 -33.89 -0.19
C ARG A 657 -3.24 -33.05 1.02
N ARG A 658 -2.42 -32.09 1.43
CA ARG A 658 -2.74 -31.16 2.53
C ARG A 658 -4.00 -30.37 2.24
N LEU A 659 -4.08 -29.74 1.06
CA LEU A 659 -5.25 -28.99 0.62
C LEU A 659 -6.51 -29.86 0.60
N LYS A 660 -6.41 -31.11 0.13
CA LYS A 660 -7.52 -32.05 0.16
C LYS A 660 -7.97 -32.39 1.59
N ARG A 661 -7.04 -32.63 2.52
CA ARG A 661 -7.34 -32.86 3.94
C ARG A 661 -8.02 -31.66 4.60
N ASP A 662 -7.72 -30.46 4.13
CA ASP A 662 -8.37 -29.22 4.56
C ASP A 662 -9.70 -28.93 3.83
N CYS A 663 -10.20 -29.89 3.04
CA CYS A 663 -11.37 -29.70 2.16
C CYS A 663 -11.25 -28.43 1.28
N TYR A 664 -10.01 -28.10 0.89
CA TYR A 664 -9.63 -26.93 0.12
C TYR A 664 -10.11 -25.60 0.73
N LYS A 665 -10.09 -25.50 2.07
CA LYS A 665 -10.29 -24.25 2.79
C LYS A 665 -8.94 -23.61 3.11
N ILE A 666 -8.91 -22.28 3.08
CA ILE A 666 -7.73 -21.50 3.47
C ILE A 666 -7.45 -21.80 4.94
N LYS A 667 -6.20 -22.16 5.25
CA LYS A 667 -5.71 -22.34 6.62
C LYS A 667 -4.58 -21.39 6.99
N SER A 668 -3.90 -20.83 6.00
CA SER A 668 -2.73 -19.97 6.19
C SER A 668 -3.08 -18.54 6.65
N GLY A 669 -2.13 -17.94 7.36
CA GLY A 669 -2.12 -16.55 7.82
C GLY A 669 -1.25 -15.64 6.94
N PHE A 670 -0.61 -14.63 7.55
CA PHE A 670 0.18 -13.61 6.85
C PHE A 670 1.45 -14.16 6.18
N ALA A 671 2.03 -15.26 6.66
CA ALA A 671 3.21 -15.84 6.04
C ALA A 671 2.86 -16.68 4.80
N GLY A 672 1.68 -17.31 4.77
CA GLY A 672 1.27 -18.19 3.68
C GLY A 672 0.26 -17.60 2.71
N ALA A 673 -0.81 -16.99 3.20
CA ALA A 673 -1.98 -16.63 2.39
C ALA A 673 -1.69 -15.55 1.34
N PRO A 674 -0.90 -14.49 1.63
CA PRO A 674 -0.48 -13.52 0.61
C PRO A 674 0.25 -14.14 -0.58
N LEU A 675 0.98 -15.24 -0.36
CA LEU A 675 1.76 -15.94 -1.38
C LEU A 675 0.95 -17.00 -2.14
N MET A 676 -0.11 -17.52 -1.54
CA MET A 676 -0.80 -18.75 -1.93
C MET A 676 -1.10 -18.83 -3.44
N CYS A 677 -1.82 -17.85 -4.00
CA CYS A 677 -2.25 -17.93 -5.40
C CYS A 677 -1.09 -17.78 -6.39
N ASN A 678 -0.09 -16.95 -6.07
CA ASN A 678 1.13 -16.82 -6.88
C ASN A 678 1.92 -18.13 -6.87
N VAL A 679 2.12 -18.73 -5.70
CA VAL A 679 2.83 -20.01 -5.56
C VAL A 679 2.10 -21.15 -6.26
N LEU A 680 0.77 -21.24 -6.11
CA LEU A 680 -0.03 -22.24 -6.82
C LEU A 680 0.11 -22.08 -8.34
N ALA A 681 0.12 -20.86 -8.86
CA ALA A 681 0.30 -20.63 -10.28
C ALA A 681 1.71 -20.97 -10.78
N GLU A 682 2.77 -20.69 -10.00
CA GLU A 682 4.16 -21.09 -10.29
C GLU A 682 4.39 -22.60 -10.19
N ALA A 683 3.52 -23.29 -9.45
CA ALA A 683 3.48 -24.75 -9.33
C ALA A 683 2.59 -25.42 -10.40
N ASP A 684 2.13 -24.68 -11.41
CA ASP A 684 1.19 -25.14 -12.45
C ASP A 684 -0.15 -25.68 -11.89
N LEU A 685 -0.55 -25.19 -10.71
CA LEU A 685 -1.83 -25.49 -10.05
C LEU A 685 -2.84 -24.36 -10.22
N ILE A 686 -2.91 -23.80 -11.42
CA ILE A 686 -3.67 -22.58 -11.71
C ILE A 686 -5.17 -22.70 -11.42
N GLU A 687 -5.78 -23.87 -11.68
CA GLU A 687 -7.21 -24.08 -11.38
C GLU A 687 -7.46 -24.01 -9.86
N LEU A 688 -6.53 -24.50 -9.02
CA LEU A 688 -6.65 -24.37 -7.57
C LEU A 688 -6.52 -22.91 -7.11
N ALA A 689 -5.60 -22.13 -7.71
CA ALA A 689 -5.48 -20.70 -7.41
C ALA A 689 -6.80 -19.96 -7.70
N TYR A 690 -7.40 -20.23 -8.87
CA TYR A 690 -8.70 -19.65 -9.21
C TYR A 690 -9.83 -20.16 -8.32
N ASP A 691 -9.82 -21.43 -7.95
CA ASP A 691 -10.81 -21.96 -7.02
C ASP A 691 -10.79 -21.26 -5.66
N PHE A 692 -9.60 -20.93 -5.13
CA PHE A 692 -9.48 -20.13 -3.91
C PHE A 692 -9.94 -18.68 -4.11
N LEU A 693 -9.52 -18.05 -5.21
CA LEU A 693 -9.92 -16.68 -5.53
C LEU A 693 -11.44 -16.54 -5.69
N PHE A 694 -12.09 -17.50 -6.35
CA PHE A 694 -13.53 -17.50 -6.61
C PHE A 694 -14.36 -18.19 -5.51
N ASN A 695 -13.76 -18.58 -4.39
CA ASN A 695 -14.50 -19.15 -3.28
C ASN A 695 -15.32 -18.07 -2.56
N GLU A 696 -16.65 -18.17 -2.69
CA GLU A 696 -17.63 -17.25 -2.10
C GLU A 696 -18.02 -17.59 -0.64
N GLU A 697 -17.50 -18.68 -0.09
CA GLU A 697 -17.80 -19.13 1.27
C GLU A 697 -16.66 -18.81 2.24
N TYR A 698 -16.98 -18.65 3.52
CA TYR A 698 -15.97 -18.57 4.57
C TYR A 698 -15.04 -19.81 4.60
N PRO A 699 -13.73 -19.63 4.83
CA PRO A 699 -12.94 -18.40 4.65
C PRO A 699 -12.63 -18.10 3.16
N GLY A 700 -12.63 -16.83 2.75
CA GLY A 700 -12.21 -16.43 1.41
C GLY A 700 -12.47 -14.95 1.08
N TRP A 701 -11.75 -14.41 0.09
CA TRP A 701 -11.88 -13.00 -0.30
C TRP A 701 -13.27 -12.62 -0.81
N LEU A 702 -13.88 -13.45 -1.68
CA LEU A 702 -15.23 -13.14 -2.18
C LEU A 702 -16.32 -13.36 -1.13
N PHE A 703 -16.03 -14.09 -0.05
CA PHE A 703 -16.89 -14.10 1.12
C PHE A 703 -16.93 -12.72 1.77
N GLU A 704 -15.79 -12.04 1.98
CA GLU A 704 -15.74 -10.66 2.51
C GLU A 704 -16.58 -9.71 1.64
N VAL A 705 -16.40 -9.77 0.32
CA VAL A 705 -17.15 -8.94 -0.64
C VAL A 705 -18.66 -9.21 -0.52
N LYS A 706 -19.09 -10.47 -0.41
CA LYS A 706 -20.51 -10.83 -0.24
C LYS A 706 -21.10 -10.37 1.08
N MET A 707 -20.27 -10.26 2.11
CA MET A 707 -20.65 -9.70 3.40
C MET A 707 -20.67 -8.16 3.40
N GLY A 708 -20.36 -7.51 2.27
CA GLY A 708 -20.46 -6.06 2.10
C GLY A 708 -19.15 -5.30 2.34
N ALA A 709 -18.02 -6.00 2.39
CA ALA A 709 -16.70 -5.38 2.50
C ALA A 709 -16.42 -4.44 1.31
N THR A 710 -15.89 -3.26 1.62
CA THR A 710 -15.37 -2.28 0.64
C THR A 710 -13.87 -2.02 0.79
N THR A 711 -13.24 -2.77 1.68
CA THR A 711 -11.80 -2.90 1.92
C THR A 711 -11.51 -4.37 2.25
N VAL A 712 -10.24 -4.75 2.41
CA VAL A 712 -9.87 -6.11 2.83
C VAL A 712 -9.78 -6.15 4.36
N TRP A 713 -10.17 -7.26 4.97
CA TRP A 713 -10.18 -7.41 6.43
C TRP A 713 -8.87 -7.96 6.99
N GLU A 714 -8.61 -7.70 8.27
CA GLU A 714 -7.44 -8.22 8.98
C GLU A 714 -7.48 -9.74 9.17
N ARG A 715 -8.67 -10.28 9.44
CA ARG A 715 -8.89 -11.71 9.62
C ARG A 715 -9.83 -12.25 8.56
N TRP A 716 -9.59 -13.50 8.17
CA TRP A 716 -10.56 -14.27 7.39
C TRP A 716 -11.92 -14.39 8.08
N ASN A 717 -11.92 -14.40 9.42
CA ASN A 717 -13.11 -14.43 10.27
C ASN A 717 -13.38 -13.09 10.94
N SER A 718 -12.96 -11.96 10.36
CA SER A 718 -13.27 -10.65 10.96
C SER A 718 -14.77 -10.50 11.19
N VAL A 719 -15.57 -10.82 10.18
CA VAL A 719 -17.02 -11.01 10.26
C VAL A 719 -17.36 -12.47 9.96
N LEU A 720 -18.17 -13.08 10.83
CA LEU A 720 -18.65 -14.46 10.71
C LEU A 720 -19.82 -14.55 9.71
N PRO A 721 -20.19 -15.77 9.25
CA PRO A 721 -21.28 -15.96 8.29
C PRO A 721 -22.65 -15.43 8.74
N ASP A 722 -22.85 -15.20 10.03
CA ASP A 722 -24.06 -14.60 10.61
C ASP A 722 -24.05 -13.05 10.61
N GLY A 723 -22.99 -12.43 10.10
CA GLY A 723 -22.80 -10.97 10.09
C GLY A 723 -22.18 -10.40 11.36
N LYS A 724 -21.85 -11.24 12.34
CA LYS A 724 -21.25 -10.80 13.61
C LYS A 724 -19.74 -10.68 13.51
N ILE A 725 -19.21 -9.65 14.14
CA ILE A 725 -17.77 -9.55 14.34
C ILE A 725 -17.30 -10.66 15.30
N SER A 726 -16.20 -11.35 14.97
CA SER A 726 -15.79 -12.55 15.73
C SER A 726 -15.06 -12.28 17.05
N GLY A 727 -14.69 -11.02 17.29
CA GLY A 727 -14.00 -10.57 18.50
C GLY A 727 -13.52 -9.12 18.39
N ASN A 728 -13.24 -8.49 19.54
CA ASN A 728 -13.03 -7.03 19.64
C ASN A 728 -11.57 -6.62 19.93
N GLY A 729 -10.68 -7.57 20.23
CA GLY A 729 -9.29 -7.27 20.60
C GLY A 729 -8.40 -6.88 19.42
N MET A 730 -8.43 -7.62 18.33
CA MET A 730 -7.61 -7.34 17.15
C MET A 730 -8.40 -7.76 15.91
N ASN A 731 -9.25 -6.86 15.42
CA ASN A 731 -10.19 -7.15 14.34
C ASN A 731 -10.53 -5.90 13.52
N SER A 732 -9.62 -5.54 12.60
CA SER A 732 -9.80 -4.45 11.64
C SER A 732 -10.56 -4.92 10.40
N LEU A 733 -11.43 -4.05 9.86
CA LEU A 733 -12.07 -4.26 8.56
C LEU A 733 -11.39 -3.49 7.43
N ASN A 734 -10.19 -2.96 7.66
CA ASN A 734 -9.38 -2.24 6.69
C ASN A 734 -7.89 -2.52 6.89
N HIS A 735 -7.45 -3.67 6.37
CA HIS A 735 -6.10 -4.20 6.49
C HIS A 735 -5.65 -4.72 5.13
N TYR A 736 -4.56 -4.19 4.56
CA TYR A 736 -4.21 -4.51 3.17
C TYR A 736 -3.49 -5.85 2.97
N ALA A 737 -3.05 -6.54 4.03
CA ALA A 737 -2.17 -7.70 3.94
C ALA A 737 -2.72 -8.81 3.01
N TYR A 738 -3.98 -9.24 3.21
CA TYR A 738 -4.61 -10.21 2.32
C TYR A 738 -5.02 -9.64 0.95
N GLY A 739 -4.94 -8.32 0.77
CA GLY A 739 -5.07 -7.65 -0.51
C GLY A 739 -3.91 -7.96 -1.47
N ALA A 740 -2.83 -8.60 -0.99
CA ALA A 740 -1.72 -9.08 -1.81
C ALA A 740 -2.15 -10.02 -2.96
N ILE A 741 -3.37 -10.58 -2.88
CA ILE A 741 -3.99 -11.35 -3.96
C ILE A 741 -4.09 -10.57 -5.28
N ALA A 742 -4.13 -9.24 -5.27
CA ALA A 742 -4.22 -8.46 -6.50
C ALA A 742 -2.96 -8.61 -7.38
N GLU A 743 -1.78 -8.89 -6.81
CA GLU A 743 -0.59 -9.25 -7.60
C GLU A 743 -0.84 -10.47 -8.49
N PHE A 744 -1.60 -11.48 -8.02
CA PHE A 744 -1.98 -12.62 -8.85
C PHE A 744 -2.80 -12.21 -10.08
N LEU A 745 -3.66 -11.19 -9.92
CA LEU A 745 -4.49 -10.68 -11.01
C LEU A 745 -3.64 -10.03 -12.11
N TYR A 746 -2.61 -9.26 -11.74
CA TYR A 746 -1.69 -8.66 -12.71
C TYR A 746 -0.76 -9.70 -13.33
N ARG A 747 -0.07 -10.49 -12.50
CA ARG A 747 0.97 -11.41 -12.96
C ARG A 747 0.40 -12.58 -13.71
N TYR A 748 -0.66 -13.23 -13.20
CA TYR A 748 -1.14 -14.49 -13.75
C TYR A 748 -2.45 -14.35 -14.51
N ALA A 749 -3.46 -13.68 -13.96
CA ALA A 749 -4.75 -13.57 -14.64
C ALA A 749 -4.67 -12.71 -15.91
N ALA A 750 -4.02 -11.54 -15.82
CA ALA A 750 -3.68 -10.70 -16.96
C ALA A 750 -2.39 -11.15 -17.66
N GLY A 751 -1.46 -11.76 -16.93
CA GLY A 751 -0.26 -12.36 -17.51
C GLY A 751 0.95 -11.45 -17.62
N ILE A 752 1.05 -10.33 -16.88
CA ILE A 752 2.12 -9.34 -17.01
C ILE A 752 3.29 -9.67 -16.07
N TYR A 753 4.31 -10.37 -16.56
CA TYR A 753 5.47 -10.76 -15.76
C TYR A 753 6.70 -9.91 -16.11
N PRO A 754 7.36 -9.27 -15.14
CA PRO A 754 8.66 -8.66 -15.39
C PRO A 754 9.70 -9.76 -15.66
N VAL A 755 10.42 -9.65 -16.78
CA VAL A 755 11.61 -10.47 -17.09
C VAL A 755 12.88 -9.69 -16.77
N SER A 756 12.82 -8.37 -16.90
CA SER A 756 13.83 -7.44 -16.40
C SER A 756 13.21 -6.45 -15.42
N ALA A 757 14.05 -5.91 -14.54
CA ALA A 757 13.69 -4.83 -13.64
C ALA A 757 13.05 -3.65 -14.42
N GLY A 758 12.02 -3.06 -13.81
CA GLY A 758 11.18 -1.99 -14.34
C GLY A 758 10.40 -2.28 -15.63
N PHE A 759 10.22 -3.56 -15.96
CA PHE A 759 9.35 -4.00 -17.06
C PHE A 759 9.84 -3.58 -18.46
N LYS A 760 11.14 -3.34 -18.69
CA LYS A 760 11.68 -3.14 -20.05
C LYS A 760 11.54 -4.39 -20.92
N LYS A 761 11.68 -5.56 -20.33
CA LYS A 761 11.30 -6.83 -20.93
C LYS A 761 10.28 -7.54 -20.04
N VAL A 762 9.20 -8.01 -20.64
CA VAL A 762 8.16 -8.76 -19.95
C VAL A 762 7.90 -10.11 -20.62
N LYS A 763 7.30 -11.03 -19.88
CA LYS A 763 6.59 -12.17 -20.46
C LYS A 763 5.11 -11.86 -20.33
N ILE A 764 4.37 -12.04 -21.42
CA ILE A 764 2.90 -11.88 -21.45
C ILE A 764 2.31 -13.27 -21.61
N ALA A 765 1.82 -13.83 -20.51
CA ALA A 765 1.32 -15.21 -20.45
C ALA A 765 0.05 -15.29 -19.57
N PRO A 766 -1.09 -14.78 -20.05
CA PRO A 766 -2.35 -14.81 -19.29
C PRO A 766 -2.75 -16.25 -19.00
N LYS A 767 -3.28 -16.47 -17.80
CA LYS A 767 -3.79 -17.76 -17.36
C LYS A 767 -5.32 -17.71 -17.38
N LEU A 768 -5.92 -18.31 -18.40
CA LEU A 768 -7.38 -18.26 -18.60
C LEU A 768 -8.13 -19.05 -17.53
N THR A 769 -9.38 -18.66 -17.27
CA THR A 769 -10.29 -19.38 -16.36
C THR A 769 -11.71 -19.34 -16.89
N ARG A 770 -12.44 -20.45 -16.71
CA ARG A 770 -13.87 -20.56 -17.03
C ARG A 770 -14.77 -19.72 -16.12
N CYS A 771 -14.24 -19.25 -14.99
CA CYS A 771 -14.96 -18.40 -14.03
C CYS A 771 -15.18 -16.97 -14.58
N LEU A 772 -14.53 -16.62 -15.69
CA LEU A 772 -14.64 -15.33 -16.36
C LEU A 772 -14.96 -15.56 -17.85
N GLN A 773 -15.70 -14.64 -18.45
CA GLN A 773 -15.90 -14.56 -19.90
C GLN A 773 -14.86 -13.66 -20.58
N TRP A 774 -14.40 -12.64 -19.86
CA TRP A 774 -13.37 -11.70 -20.30
C TRP A 774 -12.68 -11.03 -19.12
N LEU A 775 -11.49 -10.49 -19.38
CA LEU A 775 -10.66 -9.70 -18.49
C LEU A 775 -9.95 -8.61 -19.30
N ASP A 776 -9.87 -7.38 -18.76
CA ASP A 776 -9.15 -6.23 -19.32
C ASP A 776 -8.31 -5.61 -18.19
N CYS A 777 -7.00 -5.59 -18.38
CA CYS A 777 -6.05 -5.11 -17.37
C CYS A 777 -5.05 -4.18 -18.03
N SER A 778 -4.75 -3.05 -17.40
CA SER A 778 -3.65 -2.18 -17.82
C SER A 778 -2.77 -1.78 -16.65
N TYR A 779 -1.47 -1.72 -16.89
CA TYR A 779 -0.46 -1.38 -15.89
C TYR A 779 0.52 -0.36 -16.46
N GLU A 780 0.57 0.80 -15.83
CA GLU A 780 1.44 1.94 -16.15
C GLU A 780 2.81 1.76 -15.48
N SER A 781 3.56 0.75 -15.94
CA SER A 781 4.90 0.39 -15.43
C SER A 781 5.94 1.50 -15.60
N ALA A 782 7.14 1.36 -15.02
CA ALA A 782 8.23 2.31 -15.23
C ALA A 782 8.63 2.48 -16.71
N ALA A 783 8.51 1.42 -17.54
CA ALA A 783 8.74 1.49 -18.99
C ALA A 783 7.57 2.11 -19.79
N GLY A 784 6.37 2.19 -19.20
CA GLY A 784 5.14 2.67 -19.84
C GLY A 784 3.96 1.72 -19.68
N ARG A 785 2.85 2.07 -20.33
CA ARG A 785 1.60 1.31 -20.26
C ARG A 785 1.66 -0.03 -21.00
N TYR A 786 1.44 -1.11 -20.27
CA TYR A 786 0.99 -2.39 -20.80
C TYR A 786 -0.52 -2.48 -20.72
N ARG A 787 -1.16 -3.12 -21.71
CA ARG A 787 -2.57 -3.51 -21.62
C ARG A 787 -2.78 -4.90 -22.19
N ILE A 788 -3.47 -5.76 -21.43
CA ILE A 788 -3.85 -7.09 -21.87
C ILE A 788 -5.36 -7.21 -21.71
N ARG A 789 -6.04 -7.62 -22.77
CA ARG A 789 -7.45 -8.01 -22.74
C ARG A 789 -7.61 -9.37 -23.37
N TRP A 790 -8.32 -10.27 -22.71
CA TRP A 790 -8.73 -11.54 -23.32
C TRP A 790 -10.23 -11.76 -23.16
N GLU A 791 -10.84 -12.44 -24.14
CA GLU A 791 -12.27 -12.74 -24.14
C GLU A 791 -12.59 -14.04 -24.90
N PHE A 792 -13.50 -14.84 -24.35
CA PHE A 792 -14.01 -16.04 -25.01
C PHE A 792 -15.04 -15.69 -26.09
N ARG A 793 -15.00 -16.41 -27.20
CA ARG A 793 -15.94 -16.31 -28.32
C ARG A 793 -16.91 -17.48 -28.31
N ASP A 794 -18.12 -17.25 -28.84
CA ASP A 794 -19.19 -18.25 -28.87
C ASP A 794 -18.83 -19.53 -29.67
N ASP A 795 -17.95 -19.39 -30.67
CA ASP A 795 -17.45 -20.51 -31.48
C ASP A 795 -16.36 -21.35 -30.78
N GLY A 796 -15.90 -20.91 -29.61
CA GLY A 796 -14.87 -21.57 -28.81
C GLY A 796 -13.47 -20.99 -28.98
N ASP A 797 -13.30 -19.96 -29.80
CA ASP A 797 -12.04 -19.23 -29.90
C ASP A 797 -11.81 -18.32 -28.69
N VAL A 798 -10.55 -17.94 -28.47
CA VAL A 798 -10.13 -16.89 -27.55
C VAL A 798 -9.59 -15.73 -28.37
N SER A 799 -10.03 -14.51 -28.07
CA SER A 799 -9.36 -13.29 -28.54
C SER A 799 -8.46 -12.72 -27.46
N ILE A 800 -7.24 -12.33 -27.82
CA ILE A 800 -6.28 -11.66 -26.92
C ILE A 800 -5.76 -10.41 -27.61
N HIS A 801 -5.82 -9.29 -26.91
CA HIS A 801 -5.26 -8.01 -27.29
C HIS A 801 -4.13 -7.66 -26.33
N VAL A 802 -3.00 -7.21 -26.88
CA VAL A 802 -1.80 -6.86 -26.13
C VAL A 802 -1.23 -5.53 -26.62
N GLU A 803 -1.03 -4.59 -25.70
CA GLU A 803 -0.29 -3.35 -25.93
C GLU A 803 1.05 -3.40 -25.18
N ILE A 804 2.16 -3.16 -25.89
CA ILE A 804 3.53 -3.08 -25.37
C ILE A 804 4.02 -1.63 -25.51
N PRO A 805 4.53 -0.99 -24.43
CA PRO A 805 4.96 0.41 -24.47
C PRO A 805 6.25 0.60 -25.27
N PHE A 806 6.52 1.87 -25.62
CA PHE A 806 7.72 2.30 -26.34
C PHE A 806 9.00 1.84 -25.64
N ASP A 807 10.00 1.42 -26.42
CA ASP A 807 11.32 1.01 -25.94
C ASP A 807 11.25 -0.14 -24.91
N ALA A 808 10.24 -1.00 -25.06
CA ALA A 808 10.07 -2.22 -24.30
C ALA A 808 9.77 -3.41 -25.23
N ALA A 809 9.92 -4.63 -24.70
CA ALA A 809 9.68 -5.85 -25.45
C ALA A 809 8.93 -6.91 -24.61
N ALA A 810 8.23 -7.83 -25.28
CA ALA A 810 7.56 -8.94 -24.62
C ALA A 810 7.77 -10.29 -25.31
N ASP A 811 7.89 -11.34 -24.50
CA ASP A 811 7.67 -12.72 -24.96
C ASP A 811 6.18 -13.07 -24.71
N ILE A 812 5.38 -13.22 -25.77
CA ILE A 812 3.94 -13.48 -25.69
C ILE A 812 3.68 -14.99 -25.81
N VAL A 813 2.99 -15.58 -24.83
CA VAL A 813 2.58 -16.98 -24.82
C VAL A 813 1.06 -17.03 -24.85
N LEU A 814 0.49 -17.60 -25.93
CA LEU A 814 -0.95 -17.77 -26.03
C LEU A 814 -1.39 -19.00 -25.19
N PRO A 815 -2.25 -18.83 -24.18
CA PRO A 815 -2.62 -19.90 -23.26
C PRO A 815 -3.30 -21.08 -23.96
N ASP A 816 -3.01 -22.30 -23.48
CA ASP A 816 -3.53 -23.56 -24.04
C ASP A 816 -3.27 -23.69 -25.55
N SER A 817 -2.13 -23.20 -26.02
CA SER A 817 -1.66 -23.36 -27.39
C SER A 817 -0.16 -23.63 -27.40
N ASP A 818 0.38 -24.03 -28.56
CA ASP A 818 1.84 -24.12 -28.76
C ASP A 818 2.45 -22.81 -29.27
N ALA A 819 1.65 -21.74 -29.41
CA ALA A 819 2.08 -20.48 -29.99
C ALA A 819 2.84 -19.62 -28.97
N VAL A 820 4.09 -19.32 -29.31
CA VAL A 820 4.98 -18.43 -28.56
C VAL A 820 5.59 -17.43 -29.53
N TYR A 821 5.49 -16.14 -29.21
CA TYR A 821 6.07 -15.03 -29.98
C TYR A 821 7.15 -14.37 -29.13
N GLN A 822 8.40 -14.44 -29.56
CA GLN A 822 9.55 -13.96 -28.79
C GLN A 822 9.97 -12.56 -29.21
N GLY A 823 10.34 -11.73 -28.24
CA GLY A 823 10.93 -10.41 -28.48
C GLY A 823 10.02 -9.44 -29.23
N MET A 824 8.71 -9.54 -29.05
CA MET A 824 7.73 -8.64 -29.66
C MET A 824 8.01 -7.19 -29.20
N PRO A 825 8.28 -6.25 -30.11
CA PRO A 825 8.63 -4.87 -29.73
C PRO A 825 7.39 -4.07 -29.30
N ALA A 826 7.58 -2.78 -29.02
CA ALA A 826 6.50 -1.84 -28.76
C ALA A 826 5.40 -1.89 -29.86
N GLY A 827 4.14 -1.99 -29.48
CA GLY A 827 3.06 -2.15 -30.46
C GLY A 827 1.75 -2.67 -29.88
N CYS A 828 0.80 -2.88 -30.79
CA CYS A 828 -0.51 -3.44 -30.54
C CYS A 828 -0.62 -4.77 -31.30
N TYR A 829 -1.00 -5.83 -30.60
CA TYR A 829 -1.06 -7.18 -31.13
C TYR A 829 -2.40 -7.81 -30.79
N ASP A 830 -3.11 -8.25 -31.83
CA ASP A 830 -4.40 -8.92 -31.71
C ASP A 830 -4.28 -10.36 -32.20
N TYR A 831 -4.70 -11.29 -31.35
CA TYR A 831 -4.71 -12.72 -31.63
C TYR A 831 -6.13 -13.24 -31.51
N ARG A 832 -6.49 -14.16 -32.40
CA ARG A 832 -7.66 -15.03 -32.28
C ARG A 832 -7.22 -16.44 -32.59
N TYR A 833 -7.48 -17.36 -31.67
CA TYR A 833 -7.05 -18.75 -31.83
C TYR A 833 -8.00 -19.68 -31.10
N LYS A 834 -7.97 -20.95 -31.50
CA LYS A 834 -8.71 -22.01 -30.82
C LYS A 834 -7.82 -22.65 -29.75
N PRO A 835 -8.13 -22.50 -28.45
CA PRO A 835 -7.36 -23.14 -27.38
C PRO A 835 -7.54 -24.67 -27.41
N LYS A 836 -6.53 -25.40 -26.92
CA LYS A 836 -6.58 -26.86 -26.71
C LYS A 836 -7.68 -27.25 -25.72
N LYS A 837 -7.96 -26.38 -24.74
CA LYS A 837 -9.06 -26.51 -23.78
C LYS A 837 -10.28 -25.72 -24.26
N ASP A 838 -11.44 -26.35 -24.37
CA ASP A 838 -12.69 -25.67 -24.74
C ASP A 838 -13.33 -25.01 -23.50
N TYR A 839 -13.07 -23.71 -23.34
CA TYR A 839 -13.51 -22.92 -22.19
C TYR A 839 -15.00 -22.62 -22.14
N ARG A 840 -15.78 -23.02 -23.17
CA ARG A 840 -17.23 -22.85 -23.16
C ARG A 840 -17.91 -23.76 -22.14
N TYR A 841 -17.26 -24.85 -21.73
CA TYR A 841 -17.82 -25.81 -20.78
C TYR A 841 -17.45 -25.42 -19.33
N LEU A 842 -18.47 -25.31 -18.47
CA LEU A 842 -18.29 -24.89 -17.08
C LEU A 842 -17.58 -25.94 -16.23
N PHE A 843 -17.78 -27.21 -16.54
CA PHE A 843 -17.31 -28.30 -15.71
C PHE A 843 -16.49 -29.30 -16.52
N ASP A 844 -15.52 -29.89 -15.85
CA ASP A 844 -14.71 -31.00 -16.33
C ASP A 844 -14.67 -32.10 -15.25
N ARG A 845 -13.97 -33.19 -15.54
CA ARG A 845 -13.86 -34.31 -14.59
C ARG A 845 -13.10 -33.94 -13.31
N ASN A 846 -12.30 -32.87 -13.32
CA ASN A 846 -11.57 -32.40 -12.15
C ASN A 846 -12.38 -31.41 -11.29
N THR A 847 -13.54 -30.98 -11.77
CA THR A 847 -14.45 -30.10 -11.03
C THR A 847 -14.92 -30.79 -9.75
N ARG A 848 -14.84 -30.07 -8.64
CA ARG A 848 -15.28 -30.58 -7.33
C ARG A 848 -16.79 -30.52 -7.18
N LEU A 849 -17.35 -31.49 -6.47
CA LEU A 849 -18.79 -31.58 -6.23
C LEU A 849 -19.36 -30.31 -5.59
N LYS A 850 -18.57 -29.64 -4.72
CA LYS A 850 -18.92 -28.33 -4.17
C LYS A 850 -19.30 -27.30 -5.24
N GLN A 851 -18.56 -27.24 -6.36
CA GLN A 851 -18.80 -26.29 -7.44
C GLN A 851 -20.09 -26.63 -8.21
N LEU A 852 -20.44 -27.92 -8.29
CA LEU A 852 -21.69 -28.37 -8.91
C LEU A 852 -22.91 -28.04 -8.05
N LYS A 853 -22.79 -28.12 -6.72
CA LYS A 853 -23.88 -27.85 -5.77
C LYS A 853 -24.51 -26.46 -5.99
N GLY A 854 -23.71 -25.47 -6.40
CA GLY A 854 -24.16 -24.11 -6.69
C GLY A 854 -24.85 -23.93 -8.06
N ASN A 855 -24.83 -24.94 -8.94
CA ASN A 855 -25.35 -24.85 -10.30
C ASN A 855 -26.63 -25.71 -10.47
N LYS A 856 -27.76 -25.04 -10.71
CA LYS A 856 -29.08 -25.69 -10.82
C LYS A 856 -29.12 -26.76 -11.91
N GLU A 857 -28.59 -26.46 -13.09
CA GLU A 857 -28.57 -27.40 -14.22
C GLU A 857 -27.75 -28.66 -13.89
N ALA A 858 -26.58 -28.50 -13.26
CA ALA A 858 -25.76 -29.62 -12.82
C ALA A 858 -26.49 -30.50 -11.79
N VAL A 859 -27.18 -29.89 -10.81
CA VAL A 859 -27.97 -30.61 -9.80
C VAL A 859 -29.17 -31.32 -10.42
N GLU A 860 -29.84 -30.71 -11.41
CA GLU A 860 -30.95 -31.33 -12.13
C GLU A 860 -30.50 -32.53 -12.98
N ILE A 861 -29.38 -32.39 -13.70
CA ILE A 861 -28.77 -33.50 -14.45
C ILE A 861 -28.37 -34.62 -13.49
N ALA A 862 -27.73 -34.29 -12.36
CA ALA A 862 -27.43 -35.28 -11.33
C ALA A 862 -28.70 -36.01 -10.88
N GLY A 863 -29.79 -35.30 -10.58
CA GLY A 863 -31.05 -35.93 -10.15
C GLY A 863 -31.71 -36.83 -11.19
N ARG A 864 -31.59 -36.48 -12.46
CA ARG A 864 -32.16 -37.24 -13.58
C ARG A 864 -31.36 -38.49 -13.92
N GLU A 865 -30.04 -38.37 -13.92
CA GLU A 865 -29.15 -39.42 -14.43
C GLU A 865 -28.57 -40.30 -13.32
N CYS A 866 -28.40 -39.78 -12.11
CA CYS A 866 -27.82 -40.49 -10.96
C CYS A 866 -28.34 -39.88 -9.64
N MET A 867 -29.50 -40.35 -9.17
CA MET A 867 -30.17 -39.76 -8.00
C MET A 867 -29.27 -39.75 -6.74
N GLN A 868 -28.37 -40.72 -6.60
CA GLN A 868 -27.41 -40.79 -5.51
C GLN A 868 -26.41 -39.64 -5.56
N LEU A 869 -25.93 -39.23 -6.75
CA LEU A 869 -25.09 -38.04 -6.90
C LEU A 869 -25.81 -36.79 -6.42
N LYS A 870 -27.09 -36.62 -6.81
CA LYS A 870 -27.91 -35.50 -6.31
C LYS A 870 -28.04 -35.51 -4.79
N ARG A 871 -28.27 -36.68 -4.17
CA ARG A 871 -28.32 -36.80 -2.71
C ARG A 871 -27.01 -36.36 -2.05
N LEU A 872 -25.85 -36.72 -2.60
CA LEU A 872 -24.56 -36.28 -2.07
C LEU A 872 -24.40 -34.75 -2.14
N LEU A 873 -24.82 -34.13 -3.26
CA LEU A 873 -24.80 -32.68 -3.42
C LEU A 873 -25.72 -31.97 -2.41
N GLU A 874 -26.89 -32.55 -2.14
CA GLU A 874 -27.90 -32.03 -1.20
C GLU A 874 -27.51 -32.22 0.27
N GLN A 875 -26.96 -33.38 0.65
CA GLN A 875 -26.47 -33.66 2.00
C GLN A 875 -25.40 -32.66 2.44
N GLY A 876 -24.53 -32.26 1.52
CA GLY A 876 -23.58 -31.18 1.75
C GLY A 876 -22.44 -31.54 2.70
N ASP A 877 -22.12 -32.82 2.85
CA ASP A 877 -20.94 -33.27 3.60
C ASP A 877 -19.66 -32.66 3.02
N LYS A 878 -18.85 -32.03 3.86
CA LYS A 878 -17.69 -31.23 3.40
C LYS A 878 -16.61 -32.11 2.76
N GLU A 879 -16.38 -33.30 3.31
CA GLU A 879 -15.37 -34.22 2.79
C GLU A 879 -15.81 -34.75 1.42
N VAL A 880 -17.06 -35.19 1.30
CA VAL A 880 -17.63 -35.64 0.02
C VAL A 880 -17.61 -34.51 -1.00
N LEU A 881 -18.05 -33.30 -0.63
CA LEU A 881 -18.10 -32.16 -1.53
C LEU A 881 -16.71 -31.71 -2.02
N SER A 882 -15.64 -32.06 -1.29
CA SER A 882 -14.26 -31.76 -1.68
C SER A 882 -13.75 -32.66 -2.82
N GLN A 883 -14.41 -33.79 -3.08
CA GLN A 883 -14.01 -34.74 -4.13
C GLN A 883 -14.33 -34.17 -5.52
N SER A 884 -13.49 -34.51 -6.50
CA SER A 884 -13.80 -34.25 -7.92
C SER A 884 -14.75 -35.28 -8.50
N LEU A 885 -15.39 -34.95 -9.63
CA LEU A 885 -16.19 -35.92 -10.40
C LEU A 885 -15.37 -37.17 -10.77
N GLN A 886 -14.08 -36.99 -11.09
CA GLN A 886 -13.15 -38.07 -11.40
C GLN A 886 -12.90 -38.95 -10.17
N GLU A 887 -12.52 -38.36 -9.05
CA GLU A 887 -12.25 -39.10 -7.81
C GLU A 887 -13.48 -39.89 -7.35
N LEU A 888 -14.66 -39.29 -7.45
CA LEU A 888 -15.91 -39.95 -7.13
C LEU A 888 -16.16 -41.18 -8.04
N SER A 889 -15.85 -41.06 -9.33
CA SER A 889 -16.00 -42.16 -10.30
C SER A 889 -15.00 -43.30 -10.11
N GLU A 890 -13.82 -42.99 -9.57
CA GLU A 890 -12.74 -43.95 -9.31
C GLU A 890 -12.86 -44.59 -7.91
N SER A 891 -13.66 -44.00 -7.01
CA SER A 891 -13.85 -44.50 -5.65
C SER A 891 -14.50 -45.88 -5.63
N ALA A 892 -13.73 -46.88 -5.17
CA ALA A 892 -14.17 -48.27 -5.04
C ALA A 892 -15.25 -48.47 -3.96
N PHE A 893 -15.34 -47.55 -2.99
CA PHE A 893 -16.22 -47.65 -1.82
C PHE A 893 -17.40 -46.67 -1.86
N SER A 894 -17.60 -45.95 -2.98
CA SER A 894 -18.66 -44.93 -3.08
C SER A 894 -20.08 -45.49 -3.05
N GLY A 895 -20.26 -46.79 -3.36
CA GLY A 895 -21.58 -47.41 -3.50
C GLY A 895 -22.44 -46.80 -4.63
N LEU A 896 -21.83 -45.97 -5.49
CA LEU A 896 -22.53 -45.27 -6.57
C LEU A 896 -22.70 -46.17 -7.80
N PRO A 897 -23.86 -46.09 -8.48
CA PRO A 897 -24.07 -46.82 -9.74
C PRO A 897 -23.15 -46.25 -10.82
N LYS A 898 -22.07 -46.98 -11.17
CA LYS A 898 -21.00 -46.49 -12.06
C LYS A 898 -21.49 -46.02 -13.43
N GLU A 899 -22.47 -46.73 -14.02
CA GLU A 899 -23.02 -46.38 -15.34
C GLU A 899 -23.82 -45.07 -15.30
N GLU A 900 -24.73 -44.95 -14.33
CA GLU A 900 -25.53 -43.75 -14.07
C GLU A 900 -24.64 -42.54 -13.74
N LEU A 901 -23.65 -42.74 -12.87
CA LEU A 901 -22.66 -41.71 -12.55
C LEU A 901 -21.87 -41.27 -13.79
N GLY A 902 -21.45 -42.22 -14.64
CA GLY A 902 -20.80 -41.91 -15.91
C GLY A 902 -21.68 -41.04 -16.82
N LYS A 903 -22.96 -41.41 -16.97
CA LYS A 903 -23.94 -40.62 -17.75
C LYS A 903 -24.14 -39.21 -17.17
N ALA A 904 -24.23 -39.09 -15.85
CA ALA A 904 -24.35 -37.80 -15.17
C ALA A 904 -23.11 -36.93 -15.44
N ILE A 905 -21.90 -37.46 -15.25
CA ILE A 905 -20.64 -36.75 -15.49
C ILE A 905 -20.53 -36.30 -16.95
N ASP A 906 -20.85 -37.16 -17.91
CA ASP A 906 -20.74 -36.84 -19.34
C ASP A 906 -21.74 -35.76 -19.77
N LYS A 907 -22.89 -35.63 -19.10
CA LYS A 907 -23.85 -34.54 -19.34
C LYS A 907 -23.45 -33.25 -18.60
N ILE A 908 -23.01 -33.36 -17.34
CA ILE A 908 -22.55 -32.21 -16.54
C ILE A 908 -21.35 -31.52 -17.20
N THR A 909 -20.39 -32.29 -17.72
CA THR A 909 -19.20 -31.72 -18.40
C THR A 909 -19.51 -31.10 -19.76
N LYS A 910 -20.75 -31.20 -20.24
CA LYS A 910 -21.24 -30.53 -21.45
C LYS A 910 -22.08 -29.30 -21.17
N ILE A 911 -22.29 -28.94 -19.90
CA ILE A 911 -22.95 -27.69 -19.51
C ILE A 911 -22.09 -26.52 -19.99
N LYS A 912 -22.68 -25.63 -20.77
CA LYS A 912 -22.01 -24.45 -21.32
C LYS A 912 -22.20 -23.24 -20.41
N SER A 913 -21.24 -22.32 -20.38
CA SER A 913 -21.33 -21.07 -19.61
C SER A 913 -22.42 -20.11 -20.10
N TYR A 914 -22.98 -20.36 -21.30
CA TYR A 914 -23.86 -19.46 -22.04
C TYR A 914 -25.38 -19.70 -21.84
N SER A 915 -25.81 -20.40 -20.79
CA SER A 915 -27.23 -20.30 -20.39
C SER A 915 -27.47 -18.91 -19.79
N ARG A 916 -27.82 -17.96 -20.65
CA ARG A 916 -28.17 -16.56 -20.30
C ARG A 916 -29.23 -16.48 -19.21
#